data_AF-A0A8C0PNR0-F1
#
_entry.id   AF-A0A8C0PNR0-F1
#
_cell.length_a   1.000
_cell.length_b   1.000
_cell.length_c   1.000
_cell.angle_alpha   90.00
_cell.angle_beta   90.00
_cell.angle_gamma   90.00
#
_symmetry.space_group_name_H-M   'P 1'
#
loop_
_entity.id
_entity.type
_entity.pdbx_description
1 polymer ?
#
loop_
_entity_poly.entity_id
_entity_poly.type
_entity_poly.pdbx_seq_one_letter_code
_entity_poly.pdbx_strand_id
1 'polypeptide(L)'
;RVWRSGIPTHLPSPKRLHTVSTMASQFFILNLPCLLPFSDYRVILIIWVFFTTLKILSGLKDMKEPWRINFYQSCNTPHFLLTSSFFLPIVSILAETEEIKAILKDKGIDVETIAEVYPIRVQPACILSHIYSSLGCNSRMKLSGRPYRHMGVLGTSKLYDIRKTIFTFTPQFIDQQQFYLALDNKMIVEMLRTDLSYLCSRWRMTGQPTITFPISHTMLDDDGTSLNSSILAALRKMQDGYFGGARIQTGKLSEFLTTSCCTHLSFMDPGPEGKLYSEDYDDNYNELESGDWMNGYGSTSNDVHMYLPTKIFQASRPSFNLLDSPHCPREDQVPSVRVEIHLPRDQSGELDFKALVLQLKETSSLQEQADILYMLYTMKGPDWDTELYDEESATVQELLTELYGKVGEIRHWGLIRYISGILRKKVEALDEACTALLSHQKHLTVGLPPEPREKTISAPLPYEVLTRLIDEASEGDMSISILTQEIMVYLAMYMRTQPGLFAEMFRLRIGLIIQVMATELAHSLRCSAEEATDSLMNLSPSAMKNLLHHILSGKEFGVERSVRPTDSNVSPAISIHEIGAVGATKTERTGIMQLKSEIKQSNGGHPLGIDLMSPSFLSPGPSVAPSIGSFPSAYGQQTSKDRQGQWQRRRRLDGALNRVPVGFYQKVWKVLQKCHGLSVEGFVLPSSTTREMTPGEIKFSVHVESVLNRVPQPEYRQLLVEAILVLTMMADIEIHSIGSIIAVEKIVHIANDLFLQEQKTLGADDTMLAKDPASGICTLLYDSAPSGRFGTMTYLSKAAATYVQEFLPHSICAMQ
;
A
#
# COMPACT_ATOMS: atom_id res chain seq x y z
N ARG A 1 -9.04 -43.93 29.46
CA ARG A 1 -8.93 -44.81 30.65
C ARG A 1 -10.12 -44.74 31.62
N VAL A 2 -11.07 -43.79 31.47
CA VAL A 2 -12.30 -43.71 32.31
C VAL A 2 -13.47 -44.59 31.78
N TRP A 3 -13.36 -45.13 30.57
CA TRP A 3 -14.42 -45.94 29.94
C TRP A 3 -14.33 -47.46 30.19
N ARG A 4 -13.60 -47.92 31.21
CA ARG A 4 -13.33 -49.37 31.44
C ARG A 4 -13.98 -50.01 32.67
N SER A 5 -14.94 -49.37 33.31
CA SER A 5 -15.64 -50.00 34.44
C SER A 5 -17.15 -49.68 34.45
N GLY A 6 -17.96 -50.69 34.12
CA GLY A 6 -19.38 -50.76 34.50
C GLY A 6 -20.37 -50.34 33.42
N ILE A 7 -20.73 -51.26 32.51
CA ILE A 7 -22.02 -51.21 31.80
C ILE A 7 -22.84 -52.42 32.28
N PRO A 8 -23.98 -52.24 32.98
CA PRO A 8 -24.94 -53.31 33.14
C PRO A 8 -25.64 -53.56 31.80
N THR A 9 -25.74 -54.82 31.43
CA THR A 9 -26.42 -55.34 30.23
C THR A 9 -27.94 -55.12 30.33
N HIS A 10 -28.44 -53.96 29.92
CA HIS A 10 -29.83 -53.78 29.46
C HIS A 10 -29.91 -52.52 28.57
N LEU A 11 -30.35 -52.69 27.31
CA LEU A 11 -30.55 -51.59 26.35
C LEU A 11 -31.61 -50.59 26.87
N PRO A 12 -31.31 -49.27 26.94
CA PRO A 12 -32.32 -48.27 27.25
C PRO A 12 -33.05 -47.77 25.99
N SER A 13 -34.34 -47.47 26.16
CA SER A 13 -35.24 -46.91 25.14
C SER A 13 -34.70 -45.64 24.44
N PRO A 14 -35.09 -45.36 23.18
CA PRO A 14 -34.54 -44.28 22.33
C PRO A 14 -34.61 -42.86 22.94
N LYS A 15 -35.50 -42.59 23.89
CA LYS A 15 -35.57 -41.31 24.59
C LYS A 15 -34.35 -41.02 25.49
N ARG A 16 -33.70 -42.05 26.07
CA ARG A 16 -32.48 -41.86 26.89
C ARG A 16 -31.23 -41.59 26.04
N LEU A 17 -31.14 -42.14 24.83
CA LEU A 17 -30.05 -41.87 23.89
C LEU A 17 -30.02 -40.39 23.48
N HIS A 18 -31.20 -39.79 23.30
CA HIS A 18 -31.30 -38.36 22.99
C HIS A 18 -30.80 -37.49 24.15
N THR A 19 -31.16 -37.81 25.40
CA THR A 19 -30.71 -37.06 26.59
C THR A 19 -29.21 -37.21 26.82
N VAL A 20 -28.65 -38.41 26.62
CA VAL A 20 -27.20 -38.65 26.74
C VAL A 20 -26.43 -37.95 25.62
N SER A 21 -26.95 -37.90 24.40
CA SER A 21 -26.35 -37.15 23.29
C SER A 21 -26.37 -35.64 23.54
N THR A 22 -27.47 -35.10 24.07
CA THR A 22 -27.59 -33.68 24.40
C THR A 22 -26.68 -33.28 25.57
N MET A 23 -26.58 -34.11 26.62
CA MET A 23 -25.66 -33.86 27.74
C MET A 23 -24.19 -34.01 27.33
N ALA A 24 -23.85 -34.99 26.49
CA ALA A 24 -22.48 -35.13 25.97
C ALA A 24 -22.09 -33.93 25.08
N SER A 25 -23.04 -33.41 24.29
CA SER A 25 -22.83 -32.23 23.44
C SER A 25 -22.65 -30.96 24.27
N GLN A 26 -23.46 -30.76 25.31
CA GLN A 26 -23.28 -29.63 26.24
C GLN A 26 -21.98 -29.73 27.05
N PHE A 27 -21.61 -30.92 27.51
CA PHE A 27 -20.38 -31.12 28.28
C PHE A 27 -19.11 -30.88 27.43
N PHE A 28 -19.14 -31.23 26.14
CA PHE A 28 -18.04 -30.97 25.20
C PHE A 28 -17.98 -29.50 24.77
N ILE A 29 -19.11 -28.84 24.53
CA ILE A 29 -19.16 -27.43 24.12
C ILE A 29 -18.67 -26.50 25.23
N LEU A 30 -18.96 -26.81 26.51
CA LEU A 30 -18.60 -25.95 27.64
C LEU A 30 -17.15 -26.11 28.14
N ASN A 31 -16.47 -27.24 27.89
CA ASN A 31 -15.16 -27.51 28.50
C ASN A 31 -13.96 -27.58 27.53
N LEU A 32 -14.18 -27.64 26.21
CA LEU A 32 -13.09 -27.71 25.24
C LEU A 32 -12.29 -26.40 24.99
N PRO A 33 -12.83 -25.17 25.20
CA PRO A 33 -12.06 -23.94 24.95
C PRO A 33 -10.90 -23.71 25.93
N CYS A 34 -10.88 -24.41 27.07
CA CYS A 34 -9.96 -24.08 28.18
C CYS A 34 -8.69 -24.93 28.24
N LEU A 35 -8.51 -25.95 27.39
CA LEU A 35 -7.45 -26.96 27.63
C LEU A 35 -6.39 -27.15 26.54
N LEU A 36 -6.52 -26.59 25.33
CA LEU A 36 -5.48 -26.77 24.30
C LEU A 36 -5.37 -25.56 23.35
N PRO A 37 -4.14 -25.15 22.97
CA PRO A 37 -3.94 -24.14 21.93
C PRO A 37 -4.28 -24.72 20.55
N PHE A 38 -5.28 -24.14 19.88
CA PHE A 38 -5.72 -24.56 18.55
C PHE A 38 -4.75 -24.10 17.45
N SER A 39 -3.63 -24.81 17.28
CA SER A 39 -2.80 -24.72 16.06
C SER A 39 -2.71 -26.07 15.32
N ASP A 40 -3.43 -27.10 15.77
CA ASP A 40 -3.27 -28.46 15.28
C ASP A 40 -4.48 -28.89 14.42
N TYR A 41 -4.28 -28.96 13.10
CA TYR A 41 -5.29 -29.38 12.10
C TYR A 41 -5.94 -30.74 12.41
N ARG A 42 -5.29 -31.56 13.25
CA ARG A 42 -5.78 -32.87 13.70
C ARG A 42 -7.04 -32.75 14.57
N VAL A 43 -7.18 -31.69 15.37
CA VAL A 43 -8.34 -31.49 16.25
C VAL A 43 -9.59 -31.16 15.44
N ILE A 44 -9.45 -30.37 14.39
CA ILE A 44 -10.56 -30.01 13.47
C ILE A 44 -11.04 -31.25 12.70
N LEU A 45 -10.11 -32.09 12.23
CA LEU A 45 -10.43 -33.35 11.57
C LEU A 45 -11.18 -34.31 12.51
N ILE A 46 -10.78 -34.37 13.78
CA ILE A 46 -11.46 -35.20 14.79
C ILE A 46 -12.89 -34.70 15.05
N ILE A 47 -13.11 -33.38 15.15
CA ILE A 47 -14.44 -32.81 15.34
C ILE A 47 -15.32 -33.07 14.11
N TRP A 48 -14.79 -32.90 12.89
CA TRP A 48 -15.52 -33.16 11.65
C TRP A 48 -15.87 -34.65 11.50
N VAL A 49 -14.92 -35.55 11.76
CA VAL A 49 -15.15 -37.00 11.76
C VAL A 49 -16.18 -37.36 12.82
N PHE A 50 -16.13 -36.78 14.03
CA PHE A 50 -17.08 -37.06 15.10
C PHE A 50 -18.51 -36.68 14.72
N PHE A 51 -18.75 -35.46 14.19
CA PHE A 51 -20.09 -35.03 13.76
C PHE A 51 -20.60 -35.80 12.54
N THR A 52 -19.71 -36.16 11.61
CA THR A 52 -20.07 -36.97 10.43
C THR A 52 -20.44 -38.39 10.84
N THR A 53 -19.70 -38.97 11.78
CA THR A 53 -19.98 -40.31 12.32
C THR A 53 -21.27 -40.32 13.15
N LEU A 54 -21.57 -39.26 13.91
CA LEU A 54 -22.84 -39.11 14.62
C LEU A 54 -24.04 -38.99 13.66
N LYS A 55 -23.86 -38.31 12.52
CA LYS A 55 -24.86 -38.20 11.46
C LYS A 55 -25.12 -39.56 10.78
N ILE A 56 -24.09 -40.39 10.64
CA ILE A 56 -24.21 -41.75 10.08
C ILE A 56 -24.85 -42.70 11.10
N LEU A 57 -24.46 -42.64 12.37
CA LEU A 57 -24.96 -43.52 13.43
C LEU A 57 -26.41 -43.20 13.86
N SER A 58 -26.87 -41.96 13.68
CA SER A 58 -28.23 -41.57 14.07
C SER A 58 -29.32 -41.97 13.07
N GLY A 59 -28.96 -42.52 11.89
CA GLY A 59 -29.93 -43.12 10.95
C GLY A 59 -31.04 -42.19 10.45
N LEU A 60 -30.89 -40.87 10.59
CA LEU A 60 -31.90 -39.88 10.19
C LEU A 60 -31.74 -39.55 8.70
N LYS A 61 -32.36 -40.36 7.85
CA LYS A 61 -32.80 -39.92 6.52
C LYS A 61 -34.06 -39.07 6.71
N ASP A 62 -34.11 -37.94 6.04
CA ASP A 62 -35.20 -36.95 5.99
C ASP A 62 -35.25 -35.91 7.14
N MET A 63 -34.56 -34.79 6.91
CA MET A 63 -35.02 -33.49 7.41
C MET A 63 -34.87 -32.43 6.31
N LYS A 64 -35.99 -32.05 5.71
CA LYS A 64 -36.19 -30.78 4.98
C LYS A 64 -36.48 -29.70 6.03
N GLU A 65 -35.44 -29.01 6.52
CA GLU A 65 -35.47 -27.63 7.02
C GLU A 65 -34.11 -27.30 7.68
N PRO A 66 -33.45 -26.18 7.33
CA PRO A 66 -32.19 -25.80 7.96
C PRO A 66 -32.45 -25.14 9.33
N TRP A 67 -31.79 -25.66 10.35
CA TRP A 67 -31.77 -25.11 11.70
C TRP A 67 -31.36 -23.63 11.71
N ARG A 68 -32.32 -22.72 11.90
CA ARG A 68 -32.07 -21.33 12.35
C ARG A 68 -31.77 -21.36 13.84
N ILE A 69 -30.49 -21.29 14.22
CA ILE A 69 -30.09 -20.98 15.60
C ILE A 69 -29.74 -19.49 15.64
N ASN A 70 -30.62 -18.70 16.25
CA ASN A 70 -30.37 -17.30 16.56
C ASN A 70 -29.39 -17.21 17.74
N PHE A 71 -28.12 -16.92 17.46
CA PHE A 71 -27.19 -16.38 18.47
C PHE A 71 -27.10 -14.87 18.25
N TYR A 72 -27.97 -14.11 18.94
CA TYR A 72 -27.85 -12.67 19.06
C TYR A 72 -27.27 -12.32 20.44
N GLN A 73 -26.32 -11.37 20.39
CA GLN A 73 -25.77 -10.56 21.49
C GLN A 73 -24.69 -11.15 22.42
N SER A 74 -23.58 -10.38 22.43
CA SER A 74 -22.59 -10.21 23.49
C SER A 74 -21.46 -11.24 23.57
N CYS A 75 -20.37 -11.02 22.80
CA CYS A 75 -18.98 -11.25 23.23
C CYS A 75 -17.97 -10.77 22.16
N ASN A 76 -17.10 -9.84 22.56
CA ASN A 76 -15.97 -9.30 21.78
C ASN A 76 -14.77 -10.27 21.82
N THR A 77 -14.77 -11.33 21.01
CA THR A 77 -13.57 -12.17 20.74
C THR A 77 -13.52 -12.55 19.26
N PRO A 78 -12.32 -12.74 18.67
CA PRO A 78 -12.15 -12.87 17.23
C PRO A 78 -12.77 -14.19 16.78
N HIS A 79 -13.94 -14.09 16.14
CA HIS A 79 -14.67 -15.22 15.61
C HIS A 79 -13.82 -16.01 14.62
N PHE A 80 -13.70 -17.31 14.91
CA PHE A 80 -13.11 -18.34 14.07
C PHE A 80 -13.66 -18.28 12.63
N LEU A 81 -12.73 -18.22 11.69
CA LEU A 81 -12.89 -18.30 10.24
C LEU A 81 -13.34 -19.70 9.80
N LEU A 82 -14.61 -20.05 10.01
CA LEU A 82 -15.24 -21.22 9.39
C LEU A 82 -16.52 -20.87 8.61
N THR A 83 -16.66 -19.60 8.22
CA THR A 83 -17.43 -19.20 7.05
C THR A 83 -16.46 -18.74 5.97
N SER A 84 -15.65 -19.67 5.46
CA SER A 84 -15.07 -19.51 4.12
C SER A 84 -16.25 -19.22 3.19
N SER A 85 -16.27 -18.02 2.62
CA SER A 85 -17.31 -17.51 1.73
C SER A 85 -17.71 -18.61 0.73
N PHE A 86 -18.93 -19.13 0.82
CA PHE A 86 -19.44 -20.14 -0.12
C PHE A 86 -19.58 -19.59 -1.55
N PHE A 87 -19.50 -18.27 -1.72
CA PHE A 87 -19.64 -17.59 -3.00
C PHE A 87 -18.27 -17.29 -3.60
N LEU A 88 -18.02 -17.87 -4.77
CA LEU A 88 -16.87 -17.56 -5.61
C LEU A 88 -17.15 -16.25 -6.36
N PRO A 89 -16.20 -15.28 -6.40
CA PRO A 89 -16.36 -14.14 -7.26
C PRO A 89 -16.34 -14.52 -8.73
N ILE A 90 -17.25 -13.90 -9.47
CA ILE A 90 -17.39 -14.02 -10.92
C ILE A 90 -16.71 -12.82 -11.56
N VAL A 91 -15.91 -13.06 -12.59
CA VAL A 91 -15.32 -12.01 -13.43
C VAL A 91 -15.78 -12.21 -14.88
N SER A 92 -16.64 -11.31 -15.35
CA SER A 92 -17.07 -11.25 -16.75
C SER A 92 -16.16 -10.30 -17.51
N ILE A 93 -15.34 -10.85 -18.41
CA ILE A 93 -14.44 -10.07 -19.26
C ILE A 93 -15.20 -9.65 -20.51
N LEU A 94 -15.21 -8.36 -20.83
CA LEU A 94 -15.89 -7.81 -22.01
C LEU A 94 -14.89 -7.09 -22.91
N ALA A 95 -15.12 -7.11 -24.21
CA ALA A 95 -14.39 -6.27 -25.15
C ALA A 95 -15.15 -4.96 -25.41
N GLU A 96 -14.44 -3.84 -25.41
CA GLU A 96 -15.03 -2.54 -25.74
C GLU A 96 -15.47 -2.47 -27.21
N THR A 97 -14.66 -3.03 -28.12
CA THR A 97 -14.91 -3.04 -29.56
C THR A 97 -14.73 -4.43 -30.17
N GLU A 98 -15.24 -4.62 -31.40
CA GLU A 98 -15.09 -5.89 -32.14
C GLU A 98 -13.63 -6.18 -32.50
N GLU A 99 -12.80 -5.14 -32.71
CA GLU A 99 -11.36 -5.31 -32.96
C GLU A 99 -10.66 -5.91 -31.75
N ILE A 100 -10.95 -5.39 -30.54
CA ILE A 100 -10.39 -5.92 -29.28
C ILE A 100 -10.85 -7.36 -29.05
N LYS A 101 -12.11 -7.66 -29.36
CA LYS A 101 -12.64 -9.03 -29.29
C LYS A 101 -11.88 -9.97 -30.23
N ALA A 102 -11.57 -9.55 -31.44
CA ALA A 102 -10.77 -10.35 -32.37
C ALA A 102 -9.35 -10.63 -31.82
N ILE A 103 -8.70 -9.61 -31.23
CA ILE A 103 -7.38 -9.76 -30.57
C ILE A 103 -7.45 -10.75 -29.40
N LEU A 104 -8.47 -10.65 -28.55
CA LEU A 104 -8.66 -11.57 -27.42
C LEU A 104 -8.92 -13.02 -27.89
N LYS A 105 -9.71 -13.17 -28.96
CA LYS A 105 -10.01 -14.46 -29.56
C LYS A 105 -8.77 -15.14 -30.16
N ASP A 106 -7.87 -14.38 -30.81
CA ASP A 106 -6.56 -14.88 -31.28
C ASP A 106 -5.71 -15.44 -30.13
N LYS A 107 -5.83 -14.86 -28.92
CA LYS A 107 -5.14 -15.34 -27.72
C LYS A 107 -5.87 -16.46 -26.98
N GLY A 108 -6.96 -16.99 -27.53
CA GLY A 108 -7.75 -18.08 -26.94
C GLY A 108 -8.70 -17.64 -25.84
N ILE A 109 -9.09 -16.37 -25.80
CA ILE A 109 -9.99 -15.80 -24.80
C ILE A 109 -11.31 -15.43 -25.49
N ASP A 110 -12.36 -16.24 -25.29
CA ASP A 110 -13.71 -15.97 -25.82
C ASP A 110 -14.44 -14.97 -24.93
N VAL A 111 -14.86 -13.84 -25.50
CA VAL A 111 -15.53 -12.73 -24.78
C VAL A 111 -16.67 -12.15 -25.61
N GLU A 112 -17.60 -11.50 -24.94
CA GLU A 112 -18.69 -10.73 -25.55
C GLU A 112 -18.28 -9.25 -25.65
N THR A 113 -18.77 -8.52 -26.65
CA THR A 113 -18.65 -7.05 -26.67
C THR A 113 -19.68 -6.39 -25.77
N ILE A 114 -19.44 -5.15 -25.35
CA ILE A 114 -20.40 -4.38 -24.53
C ILE A 114 -21.79 -4.30 -25.19
N ALA A 115 -21.84 -4.23 -26.53
CA ALA A 115 -23.08 -4.19 -27.29
C ALA A 115 -23.81 -5.55 -27.33
N GLU A 116 -23.08 -6.67 -27.34
CA GLU A 116 -23.64 -8.03 -27.41
C GLU A 116 -24.31 -8.48 -26.10
N VAL A 117 -23.93 -7.89 -24.97
CA VAL A 117 -24.42 -8.25 -23.63
C VAL A 117 -25.88 -7.80 -23.39
N TYR A 118 -26.50 -7.12 -24.35
CA TYR A 118 -27.93 -6.75 -24.30
C TYR A 118 -28.82 -7.99 -24.06
N PRO A 119 -29.77 -7.95 -23.10
CA PRO A 119 -30.41 -6.77 -22.49
C PRO A 119 -29.72 -6.17 -21.25
N ILE A 120 -28.56 -6.70 -20.83
CA ILE A 120 -27.85 -6.16 -19.66
C ILE A 120 -27.05 -4.93 -20.09
N ARG A 121 -27.28 -3.79 -19.43
CA ARG A 121 -26.56 -2.55 -19.73
C ARG A 121 -25.33 -2.41 -18.85
N VAL A 122 -24.16 -2.28 -19.48
CA VAL A 122 -22.89 -1.99 -18.79
C VAL A 122 -22.71 -0.49 -18.68
N GLN A 123 -22.37 0.02 -17.49
CA GLN A 123 -22.20 1.45 -17.23
C GLN A 123 -21.02 1.73 -16.29
N PRO A 124 -20.34 2.88 -16.37
CA PRO A 124 -19.33 3.28 -15.39
C PRO A 124 -19.86 3.42 -13.96
N ALA A 125 -19.01 3.17 -12.95
CA ALA A 125 -19.35 3.27 -11.54
C ALA A 125 -19.89 4.65 -11.11
N CYS A 126 -19.43 5.73 -11.75
CA CYS A 126 -19.87 7.11 -11.46
C CYS A 126 -21.37 7.30 -11.70
N ILE A 127 -21.96 6.60 -12.67
CA ILE A 127 -23.40 6.62 -12.93
C ILE A 127 -24.17 6.02 -11.76
N LEU A 128 -23.68 4.94 -11.17
CA LEU A 128 -24.29 4.35 -9.97
C LEU A 128 -24.26 5.33 -8.78
N SER A 129 -23.17 6.08 -8.62
CA SER A 129 -23.07 7.15 -7.61
C SER A 129 -24.12 8.24 -7.83
N HIS A 130 -24.36 8.65 -9.09
CA HIS A 130 -25.42 9.60 -9.43
C HIS A 130 -26.82 9.04 -9.18
N ILE A 131 -27.09 7.80 -9.57
CA ILE A 131 -28.38 7.14 -9.30
C ILE A 131 -28.67 7.13 -7.79
N TYR A 132 -27.69 6.75 -6.97
CA TYR A 132 -27.86 6.77 -5.51
C TYR A 132 -27.93 8.17 -4.91
N SER A 133 -27.47 9.23 -5.59
CA SER A 133 -27.63 10.60 -5.08
C SER A 133 -29.10 11.05 -5.09
N SER A 134 -29.90 10.55 -6.04
CA SER A 134 -31.34 10.79 -6.11
C SER A 134 -32.12 10.09 -4.99
N LEU A 135 -31.51 9.13 -4.29
CA LEU A 135 -32.15 8.44 -3.18
C LEU A 135 -32.47 9.43 -2.04
N GLY A 136 -33.76 9.54 -1.72
CA GLY A 136 -34.25 10.45 -0.69
C GLY A 136 -34.44 11.90 -1.17
N CYS A 137 -34.26 12.19 -2.47
CA CYS A 137 -34.62 13.48 -3.04
C CYS A 137 -36.14 13.67 -2.95
N ASN A 138 -36.57 14.83 -2.45
CA ASN A 138 -37.98 15.20 -2.35
C ASN A 138 -38.12 16.72 -2.44
N SER A 139 -38.56 17.20 -3.60
CA SER A 139 -38.74 18.63 -3.86
C SER A 139 -39.78 19.29 -2.94
N ARG A 140 -40.84 18.57 -2.54
CA ARG A 140 -41.88 19.10 -1.63
C ARG A 140 -41.32 19.33 -0.22
N MET A 141 -40.41 18.45 0.22
CA MET A 141 -39.75 18.54 1.53
C MET A 141 -38.40 19.30 1.48
N LYS A 142 -38.01 19.82 0.31
CA LYS A 142 -36.69 20.45 0.06
C LYS A 142 -35.51 19.55 0.43
N LEU A 143 -35.67 18.23 0.29
CA LEU A 143 -34.58 17.27 0.49
C LEU A 143 -33.87 17.06 -0.84
N SER A 144 -32.55 17.30 -0.88
CA SER A 144 -31.72 17.12 -2.07
C SER A 144 -31.31 15.67 -2.32
N GLY A 145 -31.55 14.76 -1.37
CA GLY A 145 -31.18 13.36 -1.44
C GLY A 145 -29.85 13.03 -0.76
N ARG A 146 -29.28 11.87 -1.10
CA ARG A 146 -28.01 11.39 -0.56
C ARG A 146 -26.86 12.20 -1.17
N PRO A 147 -25.87 12.65 -0.37
CA PRO A 147 -24.66 13.26 -0.93
C PRO A 147 -23.95 12.33 -1.91
N TYR A 148 -23.37 12.90 -2.98
CA TYR A 148 -22.58 12.15 -3.93
C TYR A 148 -21.41 11.45 -3.22
N ARG A 149 -21.32 10.13 -3.37
CA ARG A 149 -20.24 9.31 -2.85
C ARG A 149 -19.88 8.26 -3.88
N HIS A 150 -18.58 8.06 -4.07
CA HIS A 150 -18.09 6.98 -4.91
C HIS A 150 -18.57 5.62 -4.38
N MET A 151 -18.89 4.73 -5.31
CA MET A 151 -19.38 3.39 -4.99
C MET A 151 -18.21 2.43 -5.04
N GLY A 152 -17.76 1.96 -3.88
CA GLY A 152 -16.68 0.98 -3.79
C GLY A 152 -17.06 -0.40 -4.37
N VAL A 153 -16.08 -1.31 -4.38
CA VAL A 153 -16.16 -2.63 -5.02
C VAL A 153 -17.37 -3.48 -4.59
N LEU A 154 -17.84 -3.36 -3.34
CA LEU A 154 -19.03 -4.07 -2.87
C LEU A 154 -20.33 -3.61 -3.55
N GLY A 155 -20.37 -2.36 -3.99
CA GLY A 155 -21.49 -1.79 -4.75
C GLY A 155 -21.43 -2.20 -6.21
N THR A 156 -20.28 -2.01 -6.86
CA THR A 156 -20.12 -2.28 -8.30
C THR A 156 -20.16 -3.77 -8.65
N SER A 157 -19.84 -4.67 -7.71
CA SER A 157 -19.82 -6.13 -7.95
C SER A 157 -21.21 -6.80 -7.91
N LYS A 158 -22.26 -6.10 -8.40
CA LYS A 158 -23.67 -6.52 -8.36
C LYS A 158 -24.35 -6.25 -9.69
N LEU A 159 -25.45 -6.96 -9.90
CA LEU A 159 -26.44 -6.63 -10.90
C LEU A 159 -27.55 -5.78 -10.27
N TYR A 160 -28.05 -4.81 -11.02
CA TYR A 160 -29.07 -3.88 -10.57
C TYR A 160 -30.28 -3.93 -11.49
N ASP A 161 -31.47 -4.19 -10.95
CA ASP A 161 -32.72 -4.02 -11.70
C ASP A 161 -33.22 -2.59 -11.50
N ILE A 162 -33.34 -1.86 -12.61
CA ILE A 162 -33.83 -0.49 -12.67
C ILE A 162 -34.85 -0.43 -13.80
N ARG A 163 -36.12 -0.17 -13.47
CA ARG A 163 -37.22 -0.07 -14.46
C ARG A 163 -37.29 -1.30 -15.38
N LYS A 164 -37.14 -2.52 -14.83
CA LYS A 164 -37.13 -3.81 -15.54
C LYS A 164 -35.96 -3.99 -16.52
N THR A 165 -34.94 -3.16 -16.42
CA THR A 165 -33.69 -3.30 -17.18
C THR A 165 -32.58 -3.65 -16.20
N ILE A 166 -31.78 -4.65 -16.55
CA ILE A 166 -30.65 -5.07 -15.73
C ILE A 166 -29.43 -4.22 -16.07
N PHE A 167 -28.79 -3.66 -15.06
CA PHE A 167 -27.55 -2.91 -15.16
C PHE A 167 -26.43 -3.64 -14.44
N THR A 168 -25.23 -3.55 -14.99
CA THR A 168 -23.99 -3.88 -14.30
C THR A 168 -23.05 -2.68 -14.39
N PHE A 169 -22.23 -2.50 -13.36
CA PHE A 169 -21.32 -1.36 -13.29
C PHE A 169 -19.87 -1.82 -13.30
N THR A 170 -19.04 -1.16 -14.10
CA THR A 170 -17.60 -1.45 -14.16
C THR A 170 -16.94 -1.06 -12.84
N PRO A 171 -15.83 -1.72 -12.44
CA PRO A 171 -15.04 -1.29 -11.30
C PRO A 171 -14.60 0.16 -11.42
N GLN A 172 -14.60 0.86 -10.28
CA GLN A 172 -14.29 2.27 -10.25
C GLN A 172 -12.86 2.57 -10.77
N PHE A 173 -11.89 1.74 -10.40
CA PHE A 173 -10.48 1.92 -10.75
C PHE A 173 -10.15 1.86 -12.26
N ILE A 174 -11.12 1.52 -13.11
CA ILE A 174 -10.96 1.47 -14.58
C ILE A 174 -11.30 2.83 -15.21
N ASP A 175 -11.97 3.72 -14.49
CA ASP A 175 -12.42 5.01 -15.01
C ASP A 175 -11.27 6.02 -15.16
N GLN A 176 -10.67 6.05 -16.36
CA GLN A 176 -9.54 6.91 -16.71
C GLN A 176 -9.86 8.41 -16.67
N GLN A 177 -11.14 8.79 -16.80
CA GLN A 177 -11.54 10.19 -16.77
C GLN A 177 -11.41 10.79 -15.37
N GLN A 178 -11.56 9.95 -14.34
CA GLN A 178 -11.46 10.36 -12.94
C GLN A 178 -10.00 10.55 -12.52
N PHE A 179 -9.13 9.57 -12.78
CA PHE A 179 -7.75 9.60 -12.28
C PHE A 179 -6.78 8.73 -13.08
N TYR A 180 -5.51 9.15 -13.19
CA TYR A 180 -4.53 8.55 -14.11
C TYR A 180 -3.96 7.19 -13.68
N LEU A 181 -4.28 6.69 -12.47
CA LEU A 181 -3.81 5.36 -12.03
C LEU A 181 -4.24 4.24 -12.99
N ALA A 182 -5.37 4.43 -13.67
CA ALA A 182 -5.91 3.51 -14.68
C ALA A 182 -5.14 3.53 -16.02
N LEU A 183 -4.14 4.41 -16.20
CA LEU A 183 -3.29 4.43 -17.39
C LEU A 183 -2.13 3.42 -17.29
N ASP A 184 -1.80 2.94 -16.09
CA ASP A 184 -0.81 1.90 -15.88
C ASP A 184 -1.47 0.51 -15.82
N ASN A 185 -1.31 -0.26 -16.90
CA ASN A 185 -1.85 -1.61 -17.03
C ASN A 185 -1.42 -2.56 -15.89
N LYS A 186 -0.20 -2.43 -15.35
CA LYS A 186 0.22 -3.23 -14.20
C LYS A 186 -0.53 -2.80 -12.94
N MET A 187 -0.78 -1.51 -12.78
CA MET A 187 -1.54 -0.98 -11.65
C MET A 187 -3.00 -1.45 -11.71
N ILE A 188 -3.64 -1.45 -12.88
CA ILE A 188 -4.99 -2.02 -13.08
C ILE A 188 -5.07 -3.47 -12.60
N VAL A 189 -4.09 -4.30 -12.99
CA VAL A 189 -4.01 -5.71 -12.57
C VAL A 189 -3.86 -5.86 -11.05
N GLU A 190 -3.07 -4.97 -10.41
CA GLU A 190 -2.91 -4.94 -8.96
C GLU A 190 -4.20 -4.50 -8.24
N MET A 191 -4.90 -3.50 -8.77
CA MET A 191 -6.18 -3.03 -8.22
C MET A 191 -7.25 -4.11 -8.31
N LEU A 192 -7.40 -4.76 -9.48
CA LEU A 192 -8.30 -5.90 -9.67
C LEU A 192 -7.98 -7.05 -8.71
N ARG A 193 -6.70 -7.39 -8.54
CA ARG A 193 -6.24 -8.41 -7.58
C ARG A 193 -6.67 -8.08 -6.15
N THR A 194 -6.46 -6.82 -5.76
CA THR A 194 -6.75 -6.35 -4.41
C THR A 194 -8.26 -6.39 -4.13
N ASP A 195 -9.06 -5.99 -5.11
CA ASP A 195 -10.51 -5.97 -5.05
C ASP A 195 -11.12 -7.39 -5.01
N LEU A 196 -10.61 -8.32 -5.81
CA LEU A 196 -11.04 -9.73 -5.77
C LEU A 196 -10.74 -10.39 -4.42
N SER A 197 -9.56 -10.14 -3.86
CA SER A 197 -9.19 -10.62 -2.52
C SER A 197 -10.09 -10.02 -1.44
N TYR A 198 -10.43 -8.74 -1.57
CA TYR A 198 -11.35 -8.06 -0.67
C TYR A 198 -12.77 -8.64 -0.74
N LEU A 199 -13.30 -8.86 -1.95
CA LEU A 199 -14.60 -9.49 -2.15
C LEU A 199 -14.63 -10.91 -1.55
N CYS A 200 -13.62 -11.74 -1.83
CA CYS A 200 -13.55 -13.09 -1.26
C CYS A 200 -13.65 -13.11 0.26
N SER A 201 -12.98 -12.16 0.94
CA SER A 201 -12.90 -12.14 2.40
C SER A 201 -14.06 -11.41 3.07
N ARG A 202 -14.70 -10.44 2.39
CA ARG A 202 -15.68 -9.53 2.99
C ARG A 202 -17.09 -9.62 2.39
N TRP A 203 -17.31 -10.37 1.31
CA TRP A 203 -18.64 -10.52 0.75
C TRP A 203 -19.56 -11.30 1.71
N ARG A 204 -20.66 -10.66 2.12
CA ARG A 204 -21.66 -11.22 3.04
C ARG A 204 -23.08 -11.20 2.46
N MET A 205 -23.23 -10.79 1.21
CA MET A 205 -24.53 -10.68 0.55
C MET A 205 -24.93 -11.99 -0.13
N THR A 206 -26.23 -12.18 -0.33
CA THR A 206 -26.76 -13.34 -1.05
C THR A 206 -26.45 -13.23 -2.55
N GLY A 207 -25.95 -14.32 -3.13
CA GLY A 207 -25.54 -14.37 -4.53
C GLY A 207 -24.04 -14.09 -4.71
N GLN A 208 -23.49 -14.54 -5.83
CA GLN A 208 -22.07 -14.40 -6.15
C GLN A 208 -21.74 -12.95 -6.53
N PRO A 209 -20.65 -12.37 -5.99
CA PRO A 209 -20.20 -11.06 -6.43
C PRO A 209 -19.76 -11.16 -7.91
N THR A 210 -20.25 -10.24 -8.74
CA THR A 210 -20.01 -10.25 -10.20
C THR A 210 -19.29 -8.98 -10.61
N ILE A 211 -18.03 -9.10 -11.02
CA ILE A 211 -17.23 -8.01 -11.55
C ILE A 211 -17.33 -8.01 -13.08
N THR A 212 -17.69 -6.87 -13.66
CA THR A 212 -17.67 -6.66 -15.12
C THR A 212 -16.41 -5.89 -15.51
N PHE A 213 -15.46 -6.57 -16.15
CA PHE A 213 -14.13 -6.06 -16.46
C PHE A 213 -13.97 -5.82 -17.97
N PRO A 214 -14.16 -4.58 -18.46
CA PRO A 214 -13.96 -4.27 -19.88
C PRO A 214 -12.48 -4.15 -20.23
N ILE A 215 -12.10 -4.67 -21.40
CA ILE A 215 -10.80 -4.48 -22.04
C ILE A 215 -10.94 -3.36 -23.06
N SER A 216 -10.19 -2.28 -22.85
CA SER A 216 -10.16 -1.09 -23.70
C SER A 216 -8.88 -1.00 -24.54
N HIS A 217 -8.85 -0.06 -25.48
CA HIS A 217 -7.69 0.16 -26.36
C HIS A 217 -6.40 0.48 -25.57
N THR A 218 -6.51 1.17 -24.43
CA THR A 218 -5.37 1.51 -23.57
C THR A 218 -4.67 0.30 -22.92
N MET A 219 -5.35 -0.87 -22.92
CA MET A 219 -4.82 -2.13 -22.40
C MET A 219 -4.07 -2.94 -23.47
N LEU A 220 -3.97 -2.43 -24.70
CA LEU A 220 -3.17 -2.98 -25.78
C LEU A 220 -1.69 -2.56 -25.64
N ASP A 221 -0.83 -3.20 -26.42
CA ASP A 221 0.56 -2.78 -26.60
C ASP A 221 0.62 -1.45 -27.39
N ASP A 222 1.77 -0.79 -27.42
CA ASP A 222 1.92 0.55 -28.01
C ASP A 222 1.58 0.59 -29.52
N ASP A 223 1.73 -0.55 -30.21
CA ASP A 223 1.34 -0.72 -31.63
C ASP A 223 -0.16 -0.99 -31.83
N GLY A 224 -0.94 -1.21 -30.77
CA GLY A 224 -2.37 -1.54 -30.82
C GLY A 224 -2.70 -2.90 -31.44
N THR A 225 -1.70 -3.69 -31.85
CA THR A 225 -1.87 -4.98 -32.55
C THR A 225 -2.11 -6.17 -31.61
N SER A 226 -1.76 -6.00 -30.34
CA SER A 226 -1.53 -7.07 -29.38
C SER A 226 -1.97 -6.60 -28.00
N LEU A 227 -2.34 -7.54 -27.11
CA LEU A 227 -2.73 -7.22 -25.75
C LEU A 227 -1.49 -7.06 -24.86
N ASN A 228 -1.51 -6.05 -23.98
CA ASN A 228 -0.41 -5.84 -23.04
C ASN A 228 -0.09 -7.12 -22.26
N SER A 229 1.19 -7.48 -22.24
CA SER A 229 1.67 -8.72 -21.59
C SER A 229 1.20 -8.90 -20.14
N SER A 230 1.08 -7.82 -19.38
CA SER A 230 0.62 -7.87 -17.97
C SER A 230 -0.87 -8.20 -17.87
N ILE A 231 -1.67 -7.63 -18.77
CA ILE A 231 -3.12 -7.90 -18.86
C ILE A 231 -3.34 -9.33 -19.36
N LEU A 232 -2.65 -9.74 -20.43
CA LEU A 232 -2.74 -11.10 -20.97
C LEU A 232 -2.39 -12.16 -19.92
N ALA A 233 -1.32 -11.96 -19.16
CA ALA A 233 -0.93 -12.85 -18.08
C ALA A 233 -1.98 -12.91 -16.96
N ALA A 234 -2.65 -11.79 -16.67
CA ALA A 234 -3.74 -11.75 -15.70
C ALA A 234 -4.98 -12.52 -16.20
N LEU A 235 -5.40 -12.30 -17.44
CA LEU A 235 -6.55 -12.98 -18.04
C LEU A 235 -6.36 -14.50 -18.09
N ARG A 236 -5.18 -14.98 -18.47
CA ARG A 236 -4.87 -16.43 -18.45
C ARG A 236 -4.96 -17.03 -17.05
N LYS A 237 -4.37 -16.36 -16.05
CA LYS A 237 -4.49 -16.80 -14.64
C LYS A 237 -5.94 -16.80 -14.15
N MET A 238 -6.75 -15.85 -14.63
CA MET A 238 -8.16 -15.81 -14.30
C MET A 238 -8.93 -16.98 -14.93
N GLN A 239 -8.62 -17.37 -16.17
CA GLN A 239 -9.17 -18.56 -16.83
C GLN A 239 -8.78 -19.86 -16.10
N ASP A 240 -7.60 -19.92 -15.48
CA ASP A 240 -7.16 -21.05 -14.65
C ASP A 240 -7.97 -21.17 -13.33
N GLY A 241 -8.87 -20.22 -13.03
CA GLY A 241 -9.77 -20.25 -11.87
C GLY A 241 -9.13 -19.78 -10.55
N TYR A 242 -7.91 -19.25 -10.59
CA TYR A 242 -7.25 -18.69 -9.40
C TYR A 242 -6.46 -17.43 -9.73
N PHE A 243 -6.84 -16.31 -9.12
CA PHE A 243 -6.17 -15.05 -9.32
C PHE A 243 -6.08 -14.29 -8.00
N GLY A 244 -4.88 -13.79 -7.67
CA GLY A 244 -4.76 -12.83 -6.59
C GLY A 244 -5.00 -13.35 -5.18
N GLY A 245 -4.81 -14.65 -4.94
CA GLY A 245 -5.14 -15.25 -3.64
C GLY A 245 -6.56 -15.82 -3.58
N ALA A 246 -7.38 -15.55 -4.60
CA ALA A 246 -8.80 -15.88 -4.67
C ALA A 246 -9.09 -16.95 -5.73
N ARG A 247 -9.95 -17.91 -5.40
CA ARG A 247 -10.61 -18.75 -6.41
C ARG A 247 -11.69 -17.92 -7.07
N ILE A 248 -11.72 -17.91 -8.39
CA ILE A 248 -12.67 -17.12 -9.17
C ILE A 248 -13.28 -17.96 -10.28
N GLN A 249 -14.39 -17.47 -10.83
CA GLN A 249 -15.03 -18.03 -12.00
C GLN A 249 -15.11 -16.98 -13.10
N THR A 250 -14.73 -17.35 -14.32
CA THR A 250 -14.88 -16.50 -15.51
C THR A 250 -15.92 -17.08 -16.45
N GLY A 251 -16.61 -16.24 -17.20
CA GLY A 251 -17.63 -16.65 -18.19
C GLY A 251 -18.47 -15.48 -18.66
N LYS A 252 -19.54 -15.78 -19.40
CA LYS A 252 -20.44 -14.78 -20.00
C LYS A 252 -21.41 -14.21 -18.97
N LEU A 253 -21.77 -12.93 -19.12
CA LEU A 253 -22.61 -12.27 -18.11
C LEU A 253 -24.02 -12.88 -18.05
N SER A 254 -24.52 -13.31 -19.21
CA SER A 254 -25.82 -13.98 -19.37
C SER A 254 -25.92 -15.31 -18.63
N GLU A 255 -24.83 -16.07 -18.56
CA GLU A 255 -24.76 -17.38 -17.87
C GLU A 255 -24.91 -17.24 -16.35
N PHE A 256 -24.49 -16.10 -15.79
CA PHE A 256 -24.40 -15.89 -14.36
C PHE A 256 -25.59 -15.18 -13.72
N LEU A 257 -26.54 -14.67 -14.52
CA LEU A 257 -27.71 -13.91 -14.05
C LEU A 257 -28.44 -14.57 -12.86
N THR A 258 -28.56 -15.90 -12.85
CA THR A 258 -29.27 -16.65 -11.81
C THR A 258 -28.47 -16.84 -10.52
N THR A 259 -27.14 -16.80 -10.60
CA THR A 259 -26.22 -17.01 -9.48
C THR A 259 -25.67 -15.71 -8.90
N SER A 260 -25.66 -14.64 -9.69
CA SER A 260 -25.15 -13.32 -9.34
C SER A 260 -25.98 -12.65 -8.25
N CYS A 261 -25.34 -11.80 -7.46
CA CYS A 261 -26.05 -10.92 -6.54
C CYS A 261 -26.79 -9.83 -7.31
N CYS A 262 -28.12 -9.81 -7.18
CA CYS A 262 -28.99 -8.83 -7.82
C CYS A 262 -29.66 -7.92 -6.77
N THR A 263 -29.77 -6.62 -7.07
CA THR A 263 -30.43 -5.62 -6.23
C THR A 263 -31.44 -4.82 -7.04
N HIS A 264 -32.70 -4.77 -6.61
CA HIS A 264 -33.73 -3.93 -7.23
C HIS A 264 -33.70 -2.51 -6.67
N LEU A 265 -33.62 -1.48 -7.52
CA LEU A 265 -33.64 -0.07 -7.11
C LEU A 265 -35.04 0.54 -7.25
N SER A 266 -35.94 0.17 -6.34
CA SER A 266 -37.36 0.55 -6.40
C SER A 266 -37.63 2.07 -6.36
N PHE A 267 -36.69 2.88 -5.86
CA PHE A 267 -36.86 4.34 -5.82
C PHE A 267 -36.74 5.02 -7.18
N MET A 268 -36.27 4.29 -8.21
CA MET A 268 -36.20 4.75 -9.59
C MET A 268 -37.44 4.39 -10.41
N ASP A 269 -38.33 3.56 -9.86
CA ASP A 269 -39.57 3.17 -10.52
C ASP A 269 -40.51 4.38 -10.62
N PRO A 270 -41.25 4.54 -11.73
CA PRO A 270 -42.23 5.61 -11.86
C PRO A 270 -43.25 5.52 -10.72
N GLY A 271 -43.37 6.60 -9.95
CA GLY A 271 -44.34 6.69 -8.87
C GLY A 271 -45.79 6.60 -9.38
N PRO A 272 -46.79 6.39 -8.48
CA PRO A 272 -48.20 6.34 -8.85
C PRO A 272 -48.70 7.63 -9.55
N GLU A 273 -48.03 8.76 -9.39
CA GLU A 273 -48.35 10.02 -10.09
C GLU A 273 -48.05 9.98 -11.59
N GLY A 274 -47.12 9.12 -12.06
CA GLY A 274 -46.78 8.99 -13.49
C GLY A 274 -47.76 8.13 -14.30
N LYS A 275 -48.68 7.42 -13.65
CA LYS A 275 -49.73 6.62 -14.29
C LYS A 275 -51.09 7.31 -14.33
N LEU A 276 -51.25 8.44 -13.64
CA LEU A 276 -52.55 9.11 -13.51
C LEU A 276 -52.82 10.16 -14.59
N TYR A 277 -51.86 10.43 -15.47
CA TYR A 277 -51.97 11.45 -16.52
C TYR A 277 -51.79 10.91 -17.94
N SER A 278 -51.69 9.59 -18.13
CA SER A 278 -51.50 8.97 -19.46
C SER A 278 -52.76 8.29 -20.01
N GLU A 279 -53.88 8.34 -19.29
CA GLU A 279 -55.18 7.84 -19.74
C GLU A 279 -56.16 9.01 -19.65
N ASP A 280 -56.17 9.85 -20.68
CA ASP A 280 -57.34 10.55 -21.23
C ASP A 280 -56.86 11.63 -22.21
N TYR A 281 -57.49 11.68 -23.39
CA TYR A 281 -57.28 12.57 -24.56
C TYR A 281 -56.50 12.00 -25.77
N ASP A 282 -57.22 11.15 -26.50
CA ASP A 282 -57.64 11.30 -27.90
C ASP A 282 -56.62 11.26 -29.07
N ASP A 283 -57.03 10.50 -30.07
CA ASP A 283 -56.38 10.22 -31.36
C ASP A 283 -56.17 11.48 -32.22
N ASN A 284 -54.97 11.69 -32.77
CA ASN A 284 -54.83 12.16 -34.15
C ASN A 284 -53.45 11.86 -34.74
N TYR A 285 -53.44 11.26 -35.93
CA TYR A 285 -52.27 11.09 -36.78
C TYR A 285 -51.76 12.44 -37.30
N ASN A 286 -50.45 12.66 -37.28
CA ASN A 286 -49.71 13.24 -38.41
C ASN A 286 -48.20 13.00 -38.26
N GLU A 287 -47.66 12.41 -39.33
CA GLU A 287 -46.26 12.25 -39.70
C GLU A 287 -45.61 13.63 -39.95
N LEU A 288 -44.43 13.90 -39.37
CA LEU A 288 -43.49 14.95 -39.83
C LEU A 288 -42.09 14.71 -39.20
N GLU A 289 -41.09 14.64 -40.07
CA GLU A 289 -39.66 14.54 -39.75
C GLU A 289 -39.07 15.82 -39.14
N SER A 290 -37.98 15.61 -38.40
CA SER A 290 -36.80 16.49 -38.21
C SER A 290 -36.93 17.81 -37.45
N GLY A 291 -36.00 17.98 -36.51
CA GLY A 291 -35.40 19.29 -36.22
C GLY A 291 -35.93 20.03 -34.99
N ASP A 292 -34.99 20.36 -34.11
CA ASP A 292 -34.97 21.58 -33.29
C ASP A 292 -35.76 21.60 -31.97
N TRP A 293 -35.17 20.98 -30.93
CA TRP A 293 -35.48 21.30 -29.51
C TRP A 293 -34.19 21.36 -28.68
N MET A 294 -33.26 22.23 -29.11
CA MET A 294 -32.16 22.74 -28.29
C MET A 294 -32.40 24.22 -28.04
N ASN A 295 -33.22 24.55 -27.05
CA ASN A 295 -33.10 25.75 -26.20
C ASN A 295 -34.33 25.91 -25.29
N GLY A 296 -34.09 26.06 -23.98
CA GLY A 296 -35.11 26.52 -23.05
C GLY A 296 -34.99 25.93 -21.65
N TYR A 297 -34.33 26.67 -20.75
CA TYR A 297 -34.45 26.44 -19.32
C TYR A 297 -35.90 26.73 -18.88
N GLY A 298 -36.57 25.75 -18.29
CA GLY A 298 -37.90 25.92 -17.72
C GLY A 298 -38.48 24.65 -17.11
N SER A 299 -38.49 24.59 -15.78
CA SER A 299 -39.06 23.57 -14.88
C SER A 299 -40.39 22.94 -15.34
N THR A 300 -40.52 21.60 -15.32
CA THR A 300 -41.60 20.83 -14.66
C THR A 300 -41.53 19.32 -14.95
N SER A 301 -41.84 18.53 -13.90
CA SER A 301 -42.16 17.09 -13.88
C SER A 301 -41.03 16.04 -13.98
N ASN A 302 -41.23 14.97 -13.20
CA ASN A 302 -40.28 13.91 -12.86
C ASN A 302 -39.97 12.97 -14.03
N ASP A 303 -39.12 13.41 -14.96
CA ASP A 303 -38.31 12.50 -15.75
C ASP A 303 -36.84 12.76 -15.43
N VAL A 304 -36.31 11.96 -14.48
CA VAL A 304 -34.87 11.69 -14.45
C VAL A 304 -34.59 10.90 -15.74
N HIS A 305 -34.43 11.61 -16.84
CA HIS A 305 -33.84 11.07 -18.05
C HIS A 305 -32.50 10.45 -17.62
N MET A 306 -32.38 9.13 -17.69
CA MET A 306 -31.09 8.41 -17.63
C MET A 306 -30.21 8.69 -18.86
N TYR A 307 -30.39 9.86 -19.49
CA TYR A 307 -29.45 10.41 -20.43
C TYR A 307 -28.56 11.33 -19.60
N LEU A 308 -27.30 10.91 -19.43
CA LEU A 308 -26.26 11.83 -18.99
C LEU A 308 -26.36 13.10 -19.87
N PRO A 309 -26.02 14.27 -19.34
CA PRO A 309 -25.64 15.38 -20.19
C PRO A 309 -24.63 14.85 -21.22
N THR A 310 -24.92 15.03 -22.50
CA THR A 310 -24.00 14.76 -23.62
C THR A 310 -22.71 15.60 -23.53
N LYS A 311 -22.52 16.35 -22.43
CA LYS A 311 -21.28 16.99 -22.02
C LYS A 311 -20.34 16.09 -21.19
N ILE A 312 -20.77 14.89 -20.79
CA ILE A 312 -19.91 13.87 -20.12
C ILE A 312 -19.30 12.89 -21.14
N PHE A 313 -19.94 12.75 -22.30
CA PHE A 313 -19.30 12.21 -23.49
C PHE A 313 -18.89 13.39 -24.34
N GLN A 314 -17.65 13.87 -24.21
CA GLN A 314 -17.06 14.58 -25.35
C GLN A 314 -17.14 13.57 -26.51
N ALA A 315 -18.09 13.80 -27.42
CA ALA A 315 -17.92 13.34 -28.79
C ALA A 315 -16.50 13.72 -29.16
N SER A 316 -15.72 12.77 -29.67
CA SER A 316 -14.39 12.99 -30.21
C SER A 316 -14.45 14.17 -31.18
N ARG A 317 -14.26 15.38 -30.63
CA ARG A 317 -13.87 16.55 -31.39
C ARG A 317 -12.55 16.13 -32.04
N PRO A 318 -12.30 16.52 -33.31
CA PRO A 318 -11.01 16.25 -33.92
C PRO A 318 -9.93 16.64 -32.91
N SER A 319 -9.05 15.71 -32.55
CA SER A 319 -7.85 16.02 -31.79
C SER A 319 -7.15 17.12 -32.58
N PHE A 320 -7.23 18.37 -32.12
CA PHE A 320 -6.74 19.47 -32.93
C PHE A 320 -5.24 19.64 -32.73
N ASN A 321 -4.61 19.75 -33.89
CA ASN A 321 -3.20 19.96 -34.15
C ASN A 321 -2.69 21.30 -33.60
N LEU A 322 -2.61 21.42 -32.28
CA LEU A 322 -1.63 22.32 -31.64
C LEU A 322 -0.19 21.77 -31.80
N LEU A 323 -0.01 20.63 -32.49
CA LEU A 323 1.22 19.82 -32.50
C LEU A 323 1.62 19.21 -33.87
N ASP A 324 1.05 19.61 -35.01
CA ASP A 324 1.56 19.14 -36.32
C ASP A 324 2.41 20.22 -37.00
N SER A 325 3.73 20.17 -36.77
CA SER A 325 4.73 20.68 -37.73
C SER A 325 5.82 19.62 -37.92
N PRO A 326 6.23 19.32 -39.17
CA PRO A 326 7.15 18.25 -39.45
C PRO A 326 8.59 18.66 -39.09
N HIS A 327 9.31 17.73 -38.46
CA HIS A 327 10.72 17.79 -38.08
C HIS A 327 11.06 18.52 -36.77
N CYS A 328 11.37 17.70 -35.76
CA CYS A 328 12.26 18.04 -34.66
C CYS A 328 13.68 18.36 -35.19
N PRO A 329 14.21 19.58 -35.01
CA PRO A 329 15.65 19.81 -35.05
C PRO A 329 16.22 19.39 -33.68
N ARG A 330 17.09 18.37 -33.72
CA ARG A 330 17.85 17.87 -32.57
C ARG A 330 18.78 18.97 -32.04
N GLU A 331 18.63 19.36 -30.78
CA GLU A 331 19.73 19.95 -30.02
C GLU A 331 19.86 19.27 -28.66
N ASP A 332 20.99 18.59 -28.48
CA ASP A 332 21.52 18.14 -27.21
C ASP A 332 21.84 19.34 -26.33
N GLN A 333 21.09 19.56 -25.25
CA GLN A 333 21.57 20.16 -24.00
C GLN A 333 20.51 20.14 -22.89
N VAL A 334 20.82 19.43 -21.81
CA VAL A 334 20.14 19.49 -20.51
C VAL A 334 20.57 20.78 -19.80
N PRO A 335 19.64 21.53 -19.20
CA PRO A 335 19.81 21.81 -17.77
C PRO A 335 18.51 21.71 -16.97
N SER A 336 18.58 20.95 -15.87
CA SER A 336 17.77 21.14 -14.66
C SER A 336 18.09 22.51 -14.06
N VAL A 337 17.38 23.53 -14.51
CA VAL A 337 17.27 24.84 -13.87
C VAL A 337 15.81 25.22 -14.02
N ARG A 338 15.16 25.68 -12.93
CA ARG A 338 13.90 26.42 -13.06
C ARG A 338 14.15 27.51 -14.08
N VAL A 339 13.71 27.31 -15.32
CA VAL A 339 13.81 28.33 -16.36
C VAL A 339 13.12 29.53 -15.76
N GLU A 340 13.86 30.61 -15.53
CA GLU A 340 13.24 31.91 -15.32
C GLU A 340 12.39 32.13 -16.57
N ILE A 341 11.10 31.82 -16.47
CA ILE A 341 10.13 32.18 -17.49
C ILE A 341 10.28 33.69 -17.56
N HIS A 342 10.88 34.20 -18.63
CA HIS A 342 10.91 35.62 -18.92
C HIS A 342 9.46 36.04 -19.17
N LEU A 343 8.76 36.33 -18.07
CA LEU A 343 7.35 36.62 -18.06
C LEU A 343 7.12 37.87 -18.92
N PRO A 344 6.34 37.76 -20.01
CA PRO A 344 6.01 38.90 -20.85
C PRO A 344 5.35 39.96 -19.98
N ARG A 345 5.91 41.18 -19.99
CA ARG A 345 5.34 42.32 -19.28
C ARG A 345 4.89 43.35 -20.29
N ASP A 346 3.71 43.90 -20.08
CA ASP A 346 3.17 44.97 -20.87
C ASP A 346 3.91 46.30 -20.61
N GLN A 347 3.52 47.35 -21.33
CA GLN A 347 4.14 48.68 -21.22
C GLN A 347 3.95 49.33 -19.84
N SER A 348 3.09 48.77 -18.97
CA SER A 348 2.88 49.17 -17.57
C SER A 348 3.69 48.34 -16.56
N GLY A 349 4.38 47.29 -16.99
CA GLY A 349 5.15 46.39 -16.13
C GLY A 349 4.34 45.25 -15.50
N GLU A 350 3.07 45.14 -15.87
CA GLU A 350 2.15 44.06 -15.48
C GLU A 350 2.26 42.87 -16.44
N LEU A 351 1.83 41.69 -16.01
CA LEU A 351 1.92 40.48 -16.85
C LEU A 351 1.01 40.58 -18.08
N ASP A 352 1.59 40.43 -19.26
CA ASP A 352 0.85 40.40 -20.52
C ASP A 352 0.28 38.99 -20.76
N PHE A 353 -0.98 38.81 -20.34
CA PHE A 353 -1.70 37.55 -20.50
C PHE A 353 -1.94 37.18 -21.96
N LYS A 354 -2.03 38.15 -22.89
CA LYS A 354 -2.20 37.86 -24.32
C LYS A 354 -0.89 37.35 -24.92
N ALA A 355 0.23 37.92 -24.53
CA ALA A 355 1.55 37.41 -24.91
C ALA A 355 1.81 35.99 -24.36
N LEU A 356 1.38 35.69 -23.12
CA LEU A 356 1.47 34.34 -22.56
C LEU A 356 0.61 33.32 -23.35
N VAL A 357 -0.57 33.72 -23.79
CA VAL A 357 -1.43 32.89 -24.65
C VAL A 357 -0.79 32.66 -26.03
N LEU A 358 -0.14 33.67 -26.61
CA LEU A 358 0.65 33.50 -27.84
C LEU A 358 1.83 32.55 -27.63
N GLN A 359 2.55 32.66 -26.51
CA GLN A 359 3.63 31.75 -26.17
C GLN A 359 3.13 30.31 -26.00
N LEU A 360 1.96 30.11 -25.39
CA LEU A 360 1.32 28.79 -25.28
C LEU A 360 1.07 28.14 -26.65
N LYS A 361 0.79 28.95 -27.67
CA LYS A 361 0.58 28.50 -29.06
C LYS A 361 1.89 28.16 -29.78
N GLU A 362 2.97 28.85 -29.46
CA GLU A 362 4.28 28.67 -30.11
C GLU A 362 5.12 27.55 -29.48
N THR A 363 4.93 27.30 -28.18
CA THR A 363 5.70 26.31 -27.42
C THR A 363 5.33 24.86 -27.78
N SER A 364 6.35 24.05 -28.07
CA SER A 364 6.23 22.60 -28.31
C SER A 364 6.45 21.73 -27.05
N SER A 365 6.98 22.31 -25.98
CA SER A 365 7.26 21.60 -24.72
C SER A 365 6.02 21.50 -23.84
N LEU A 366 5.59 20.26 -23.53
CA LEU A 366 4.42 20.02 -22.66
C LEU A 366 4.62 20.56 -21.23
N GLN A 367 5.86 20.60 -20.75
CA GLN A 367 6.18 21.15 -19.43
C GLN A 367 5.94 22.66 -19.39
N GLU A 368 6.44 23.39 -20.39
CA GLU A 368 6.22 24.84 -20.50
C GLU A 368 4.75 25.17 -20.72
N GLN A 369 4.02 24.38 -21.51
CA GLN A 369 2.57 24.53 -21.66
C GLN A 369 1.85 24.39 -20.31
N ALA A 370 2.22 23.40 -19.49
CA ALA A 370 1.65 23.22 -18.16
C ALA A 370 1.97 24.40 -17.23
N ASP A 371 3.18 24.94 -17.29
CA ASP A 371 3.60 26.07 -16.45
C ASP A 371 2.88 27.37 -16.85
N ILE A 372 2.71 27.63 -18.16
CA ILE A 372 1.92 28.77 -18.65
C ILE A 372 0.46 28.64 -18.20
N LEU A 373 -0.14 27.45 -18.39
CA LEU A 373 -1.52 27.20 -17.98
C LEU A 373 -1.70 27.29 -16.46
N TYR A 374 -0.70 26.86 -15.67
CA TYR A 374 -0.70 27.02 -14.21
C TYR A 374 -0.71 28.50 -13.80
N MET A 375 0.09 29.33 -14.47
CA MET A 375 0.12 30.78 -14.25
C MET A 375 -1.23 31.41 -14.58
N LEU A 376 -1.83 31.06 -15.73
CA LEU A 376 -3.16 31.53 -16.12
C LEU A 376 -4.23 31.09 -15.12
N TYR A 377 -4.19 29.83 -14.69
CA TYR A 377 -5.13 29.27 -13.72
C TYR A 377 -5.05 30.01 -12.37
N THR A 378 -3.84 30.30 -11.89
CA THR A 378 -3.63 30.95 -10.59
C THR A 378 -4.01 32.43 -10.63
N MET A 379 -3.73 33.12 -11.73
CA MET A 379 -3.91 34.58 -11.83
C MET A 379 -5.30 35.00 -12.33
N LYS A 380 -5.90 34.23 -13.24
CA LYS A 380 -7.21 34.55 -13.86
C LYS A 380 -8.34 33.63 -13.43
N GLY A 381 -8.01 32.41 -12.98
CA GLY A 381 -8.97 31.38 -12.60
C GLY A 381 -9.25 30.36 -13.71
N PRO A 382 -9.95 29.25 -13.37
CA PRO A 382 -10.24 28.15 -14.29
C PRO A 382 -11.14 28.51 -15.46
N ASP A 383 -12.15 29.35 -15.21
CA ASP A 383 -13.20 29.72 -16.17
C ASP A 383 -12.78 30.89 -17.09
N TRP A 384 -11.52 31.33 -17.00
CA TRP A 384 -11.03 32.42 -17.85
C TRP A 384 -10.91 31.95 -19.29
N ASP A 385 -11.59 32.65 -20.19
CA ASP A 385 -11.50 32.41 -21.63
C ASP A 385 -10.16 32.96 -22.15
N THR A 386 -9.41 32.09 -22.81
CA THR A 386 -8.10 32.42 -23.38
C THR A 386 -8.20 33.14 -24.71
N GLU A 387 -9.38 33.16 -25.35
CA GLU A 387 -9.60 33.69 -26.70
C GLU A 387 -8.60 33.08 -27.73
N LEU A 388 -8.13 31.85 -27.47
CA LEU A 388 -7.13 31.17 -28.31
C LEU A 388 -7.63 30.83 -29.70
N TYR A 389 -8.94 30.62 -29.82
CA TYR A 389 -9.62 30.32 -31.07
C TYR A 389 -10.56 31.46 -31.42
N ASP A 390 -10.52 31.92 -32.68
CA ASP A 390 -11.33 33.04 -33.16
C ASP A 390 -12.85 32.73 -33.20
N GLU A 391 -13.24 31.45 -33.08
CA GLU A 391 -14.63 30.98 -33.24
C GLU A 391 -15.21 30.19 -32.04
N GLU A 392 -14.40 29.72 -31.09
CA GLU A 392 -14.87 29.03 -29.88
C GLU A 392 -14.11 29.50 -28.62
N SER A 393 -14.84 29.83 -27.55
CA SER A 393 -14.24 30.15 -26.24
C SER A 393 -13.52 28.92 -25.69
N ALA A 394 -12.25 29.05 -25.31
CA ALA A 394 -11.49 27.96 -24.70
C ALA A 394 -11.01 28.41 -23.31
N THR A 395 -11.59 27.78 -22.29
CA THR A 395 -11.24 28.10 -20.90
C THR A 395 -9.90 27.47 -20.51
N VAL A 396 -9.21 28.06 -19.53
CA VAL A 396 -7.98 27.49 -18.96
C VAL A 396 -8.21 26.07 -18.46
N GLN A 397 -9.36 25.78 -17.85
CA GLN A 397 -9.70 24.45 -17.37
C GLN A 397 -9.86 23.41 -18.49
N GLU A 398 -10.46 23.79 -19.63
CA GLU A 398 -10.59 22.91 -20.79
C GLU A 398 -9.22 22.59 -21.39
N LEU A 399 -8.36 23.60 -21.56
CA LEU A 399 -6.99 23.43 -22.07
C LEU A 399 -6.14 22.55 -21.14
N LEU A 400 -6.23 22.73 -19.83
CA LEU A 400 -5.56 21.86 -18.86
C LEU A 400 -6.09 20.43 -18.91
N THR A 401 -7.40 20.25 -19.15
CA THR A 401 -8.01 18.91 -19.27
C THR A 401 -7.56 18.21 -20.55
N GLU A 402 -7.43 18.95 -21.65
CA GLU A 402 -6.86 18.45 -22.89
C GLU A 402 -5.38 18.06 -22.71
N LEU A 403 -4.58 18.93 -22.10
CA LEU A 403 -3.18 18.66 -21.80
C LEU A 403 -3.02 17.43 -20.91
N TYR A 404 -3.89 17.28 -19.89
CA TYR A 404 -3.94 16.07 -19.06
C TYR A 404 -4.15 14.80 -19.89
N GLY A 405 -5.05 14.84 -20.88
CA GLY A 405 -5.28 13.74 -21.82
C GLY A 405 -4.02 13.40 -22.63
N LYS A 406 -3.42 14.39 -23.29
CA LYS A 406 -2.20 14.22 -24.10
C LYS A 406 -1.02 13.69 -23.29
N VAL A 407 -0.79 14.26 -22.10
CA VAL A 407 0.28 13.82 -21.18
C VAL A 407 0.02 12.38 -20.69
N GLY A 408 -1.25 11.99 -20.55
CA GLY A 408 -1.66 10.63 -20.24
C GLY A 408 -1.35 9.63 -21.35
N GLU A 409 -1.55 10.00 -22.61
CA GLU A 409 -1.24 9.16 -23.77
C GLU A 409 0.26 8.85 -23.87
N ILE A 410 1.11 9.86 -23.69
CA ILE A 410 2.58 9.67 -23.64
C ILE A 410 3.08 9.06 -22.32
N ARG A 411 2.18 8.87 -21.34
CA ARG A 411 2.49 8.33 -20.00
C ARG A 411 3.61 9.08 -19.27
N HIS A 412 3.65 10.41 -19.39
CA HIS A 412 4.65 11.23 -18.67
C HIS A 412 4.22 11.47 -17.21
N TRP A 413 4.66 10.59 -16.32
CA TRP A 413 4.13 10.47 -14.95
C TRP A 413 4.38 11.67 -14.02
N GLY A 414 5.53 12.37 -14.13
CA GLY A 414 5.78 13.56 -13.31
C GLY A 414 4.83 14.70 -13.67
N LEU A 415 4.71 14.98 -14.96
CA LEU A 415 3.83 16.03 -15.50
C LEU A 415 2.35 15.72 -15.26
N ILE A 416 1.89 14.47 -15.41
CA ILE A 416 0.48 14.15 -15.13
C ILE A 416 0.12 14.31 -13.64
N ARG A 417 1.06 14.01 -12.73
CA ARG A 417 0.90 14.29 -11.28
C ARG A 417 0.74 15.78 -11.03
N TYR A 418 1.58 16.60 -11.65
CA TYR A 418 1.53 18.05 -11.56
C TYR A 418 0.19 18.60 -12.05
N ILE A 419 -0.21 18.27 -13.29
CA ILE A 419 -1.48 18.72 -13.87
C ILE A 419 -2.69 18.23 -13.06
N SER A 420 -2.63 17.00 -12.52
CA SER A 420 -3.68 16.46 -11.64
C SER A 420 -3.85 17.31 -10.38
N GLY A 421 -2.75 17.80 -9.82
CA GLY A 421 -2.76 18.71 -8.67
C GLY A 421 -3.38 20.07 -9.01
N ILE A 422 -3.07 20.63 -10.18
CA ILE A 422 -3.67 21.89 -10.67
C ILE A 422 -5.19 21.73 -10.83
N LEU A 423 -5.62 20.66 -11.52
CA LEU A 423 -7.03 20.35 -11.75
C LEU A 423 -7.77 19.84 -10.49
N ARG A 424 -7.06 19.65 -9.37
CA ARG A 424 -7.57 19.04 -8.13
C ARG A 424 -8.35 17.74 -8.39
N LYS A 425 -7.81 16.90 -9.29
CA LYS A 425 -8.40 15.60 -9.63
C LYS A 425 -8.51 14.75 -8.38
N LYS A 426 -9.64 14.03 -8.23
CA LYS A 426 -9.91 13.25 -7.02
C LYS A 426 -9.23 11.89 -7.08
N VAL A 427 -8.35 11.62 -6.12
CA VAL A 427 -7.76 10.28 -5.96
C VAL A 427 -8.84 9.34 -5.45
N GLU A 428 -9.09 8.27 -6.20
CA GLU A 428 -10.14 7.33 -5.86
C GLU A 428 -9.89 6.61 -4.53
N ALA A 429 -10.95 6.46 -3.73
CA ALA A 429 -10.93 5.75 -2.45
C ALA A 429 -9.91 6.28 -1.41
N LEU A 430 -9.49 7.54 -1.48
CA LEU A 430 -8.53 8.13 -0.54
C LEU A 430 -9.03 8.13 0.92
N ASP A 431 -10.28 8.56 1.13
CA ASP A 431 -10.93 8.57 2.45
C ASP A 431 -11.20 7.15 2.98
N GLU A 432 -11.53 6.21 2.08
CA GLU A 432 -11.60 4.78 2.38
C GLU A 432 -10.23 4.21 2.78
N ALA A 433 -9.16 4.59 2.07
CA ALA A 433 -7.79 4.17 2.36
C ALA A 433 -7.32 4.68 3.73
N CYS A 434 -7.58 5.95 4.03
CA CYS A 434 -7.32 6.55 5.34
C CYS A 434 -8.07 5.80 6.45
N THR A 435 -9.37 5.55 6.24
CA THR A 435 -10.20 4.78 7.18
C THR A 435 -9.69 3.34 7.36
N ALA A 436 -9.28 2.69 6.27
CA ALA A 436 -8.75 1.34 6.30
C ALA A 436 -7.45 1.26 7.13
N LEU A 437 -6.53 2.21 6.98
CA LEU A 437 -5.29 2.24 7.77
C LEU A 437 -5.58 2.50 9.26
N LEU A 438 -6.41 3.50 9.58
CA LEU A 438 -6.77 3.84 10.96
C LEU A 438 -7.51 2.71 11.67
N SER A 439 -8.43 2.01 10.98
CA SER A 439 -9.15 0.86 11.54
C SER A 439 -8.25 -0.34 11.82
N HIS A 440 -7.12 -0.46 11.13
CA HIS A 440 -6.04 -1.40 11.45
C HIS A 440 -5.09 -0.88 12.54
N GLN A 441 -5.52 0.14 13.30
CA GLN A 441 -4.78 0.74 14.40
C GLN A 441 -3.43 1.33 13.98
N LYS A 442 -3.37 1.87 12.74
CA LYS A 442 -2.22 2.61 12.23
C LYS A 442 -2.52 4.09 12.27
N HIS A 443 -1.80 4.83 13.11
CA HIS A 443 -1.81 6.29 13.08
C HIS A 443 -1.10 6.79 11.82
N LEU A 444 -1.56 7.89 11.24
CA LEU A 444 -0.99 8.44 10.02
C LEU A 444 -0.41 9.83 10.27
N THR A 445 0.69 10.14 9.58
CA THR A 445 1.13 11.52 9.41
C THR A 445 1.49 11.82 7.97
N VAL A 446 1.29 13.08 7.60
CA VAL A 446 1.65 13.65 6.29
C VAL A 446 2.53 14.87 6.50
N GLY A 447 3.34 15.22 5.49
CA GLY A 447 4.39 16.23 5.62
C GLY A 447 5.66 15.71 6.29
N LEU A 448 6.70 16.55 6.33
CA LEU A 448 8.00 16.23 6.93
C LEU A 448 8.08 16.78 8.37
N PRO A 449 8.74 16.05 9.31
CA PRO A 449 8.96 16.55 10.67
C PRO A 449 9.92 17.74 10.71
N PRO A 450 9.88 18.58 11.77
CA PRO A 450 8.97 18.53 12.92
C PRO A 450 7.62 19.27 12.68
N GLU A 451 6.70 19.17 13.63
CA GLU A 451 5.50 20.02 13.67
C GLU A 451 5.90 21.51 13.61
N PRO A 452 5.16 22.39 12.90
CA PRO A 452 3.81 22.21 12.36
C PRO A 452 3.74 21.69 10.91
N ARG A 453 4.87 21.37 10.28
CA ARG A 453 4.95 20.86 8.90
C ARG A 453 4.39 19.43 8.80
N GLU A 454 4.75 18.59 9.77
CA GLU A 454 4.12 17.28 9.96
C GLU A 454 2.72 17.44 10.57
N LYS A 455 1.70 16.86 9.91
CA LYS A 455 0.31 16.84 10.38
C LYS A 455 -0.09 15.42 10.77
N THR A 456 -0.70 15.27 11.95
CA THR A 456 -1.19 13.97 12.44
C THR A 456 -2.65 13.76 12.06
N ILE A 457 -2.96 12.59 11.50
CA ILE A 457 -4.32 12.13 11.24
C ILE A 457 -4.62 11.00 12.23
N SER A 458 -5.48 11.31 13.21
CA SER A 458 -5.82 10.41 14.32
C SER A 458 -7.22 9.79 14.20
N ALA A 459 -8.06 10.30 13.31
CA ALA A 459 -9.41 9.83 13.07
C ALA A 459 -9.74 9.89 11.57
N PRO A 460 -10.69 9.07 11.08
CA PRO A 460 -11.13 9.14 9.69
C PRO A 460 -11.66 10.53 9.36
N LEU A 461 -11.16 11.11 8.28
CA LEU A 461 -11.54 12.45 7.81
C LEU A 461 -12.32 12.33 6.49
N PRO A 462 -13.32 13.19 6.24
CA PRO A 462 -13.94 13.31 4.93
C PRO A 462 -12.90 13.73 3.88
N TYR A 463 -13.13 13.33 2.62
CA TYR A 463 -12.25 13.61 1.48
C TYR A 463 -11.76 15.08 1.44
N GLU A 464 -12.68 16.04 1.46
CA GLU A 464 -12.34 17.48 1.33
C GLU A 464 -11.53 18.05 2.51
N VAL A 465 -11.63 17.45 3.70
CA VAL A 465 -10.84 17.83 4.86
C VAL A 465 -9.46 17.19 4.77
N LEU A 466 -9.41 15.93 4.34
CA LEU A 466 -8.17 15.18 4.18
C LEU A 466 -7.26 15.78 3.10
N THR A 467 -7.79 16.10 1.92
CA THR A 467 -7.01 16.71 0.83
C THR A 467 -6.45 18.07 1.24
N ARG A 468 -7.26 18.94 1.87
CA ARG A 468 -6.77 20.23 2.38
C ARG A 468 -5.64 20.09 3.39
N LEU A 469 -5.74 19.12 4.30
CA LEU A 469 -4.69 18.83 5.28
C LEU A 469 -3.40 18.36 4.58
N ILE A 470 -3.51 17.55 3.52
CA ILE A 470 -2.36 17.10 2.72
C ILE A 470 -1.74 18.27 1.95
N ASP A 471 -2.54 19.15 1.35
CA ASP A 471 -2.06 20.33 0.62
C ASP A 471 -1.29 21.28 1.55
N GLU A 472 -1.84 21.54 2.75
CA GLU A 472 -1.17 22.33 3.79
C GLU A 472 0.15 21.69 4.25
N ALA A 473 0.18 20.37 4.40
CA ALA A 473 1.38 19.63 4.80
C ALA A 473 2.43 19.52 3.68
N SER A 474 2.02 19.74 2.43
CA SER A 474 2.89 19.69 1.24
C SER A 474 3.45 21.08 0.88
N GLU A 475 3.23 22.10 1.72
CA GLU A 475 3.73 23.48 1.52
C GLU A 475 3.34 24.09 0.16
N GLY A 476 2.21 23.68 -0.39
CA GLY A 476 1.75 24.12 -1.70
C GLY A 476 2.44 23.45 -2.88
N ASP A 477 3.22 22.37 -2.69
CA ASP A 477 3.69 21.53 -3.79
C ASP A 477 2.57 20.57 -4.24
N MET A 478 1.99 20.88 -5.39
CA MET A 478 0.90 20.15 -6.04
C MET A 478 1.25 18.68 -6.28
N SER A 479 2.48 18.44 -6.75
CA SER A 479 2.91 17.10 -7.16
C SER A 479 3.16 16.23 -5.93
N ILE A 480 3.73 16.78 -4.87
CA ILE A 480 3.94 16.07 -3.59
C ILE A 480 2.60 15.80 -2.89
N SER A 481 1.62 16.71 -2.99
CA SER A 481 0.26 16.45 -2.48
C SER A 481 -0.35 15.23 -3.16
N ILE A 482 -0.33 15.17 -4.49
CA ILE A 482 -0.85 14.03 -5.25
C ILE A 482 -0.07 12.75 -4.93
N LEU A 483 1.26 12.80 -4.88
CA LEU A 483 2.08 11.65 -4.49
C LEU A 483 1.74 11.15 -3.07
N THR A 484 1.52 12.05 -2.11
CA THR A 484 1.13 11.70 -0.75
C THR A 484 -0.21 10.95 -0.72
N GLN A 485 -1.16 11.39 -1.54
CA GLN A 485 -2.44 10.71 -1.70
C GLN A 485 -2.27 9.31 -2.34
N GLU A 486 -1.45 9.18 -3.39
CA GLU A 486 -1.11 7.89 -4.01
C GLU A 486 -0.50 6.91 -2.99
N ILE A 487 0.53 7.34 -2.27
CA ILE A 487 1.23 6.49 -1.28
C ILE A 487 0.25 6.06 -0.18
N MET A 488 -0.67 6.91 0.26
CA MET A 488 -1.70 6.54 1.24
C MET A 488 -2.60 5.40 0.71
N VAL A 489 -3.03 5.48 -0.55
CA VAL A 489 -3.80 4.41 -1.20
C VAL A 489 -2.98 3.12 -1.31
N TYR A 490 -1.71 3.21 -1.70
CA TYR A 490 -0.84 2.03 -1.83
C TYR A 490 -0.59 1.35 -0.47
N LEU A 491 -0.36 2.14 0.59
CA LEU A 491 -0.26 1.63 1.96
C LEU A 491 -1.53 0.88 2.37
N ALA A 492 -2.70 1.43 2.06
CA ALA A 492 -3.97 0.75 2.34
C ALA A 492 -4.16 -0.53 1.51
N MET A 493 -3.68 -0.57 0.26
CA MET A 493 -3.66 -1.81 -0.55
C MET A 493 -2.77 -2.88 0.09
N TYR A 494 -1.57 -2.52 0.56
CA TYR A 494 -0.68 -3.44 1.26
C TYR A 494 -1.22 -3.88 2.61
N MET A 495 -1.88 -2.99 3.36
CA MET A 495 -2.48 -3.36 4.65
C MET A 495 -3.56 -4.43 4.48
N ARG A 496 -4.32 -4.38 3.37
CA ARG A 496 -5.35 -5.38 3.04
C ARG A 496 -4.78 -6.71 2.54
N THR A 497 -3.72 -6.67 1.73
CA THR A 497 -3.19 -7.86 1.05
C THR A 497 -2.08 -8.55 1.83
N GLN A 498 -1.22 -7.78 2.52
CA GLN A 498 -0.03 -8.23 3.21
C GLN A 498 0.16 -7.47 4.54
N PRO A 499 -0.75 -7.64 5.53
CA PRO A 499 -0.71 -6.91 6.80
C PRO A 499 0.59 -7.13 7.60
N GLY A 500 1.29 -8.24 7.36
CA GLY A 500 2.57 -8.56 7.99
C GLY A 500 3.69 -7.55 7.71
N LEU A 501 3.62 -6.78 6.61
CA LEU A 501 4.58 -5.70 6.30
C LEU A 501 4.57 -4.58 7.36
N PHE A 502 3.49 -4.47 8.12
CA PHE A 502 3.27 -3.43 9.13
C PHE A 502 3.36 -3.96 10.56
N ALA A 503 3.96 -5.13 10.77
CA ALA A 503 4.17 -5.70 12.09
C ALA A 503 4.95 -4.72 12.99
N GLU A 504 4.44 -4.47 14.20
CA GLU A 504 5.00 -3.53 15.18
C GLU A 504 5.19 -2.07 14.71
N MET A 505 4.65 -1.70 13.55
CA MET A 505 4.63 -0.31 13.07
C MET A 505 3.28 0.31 13.42
N PHE A 506 3.20 1.19 14.43
CA PHE A 506 1.91 1.78 14.86
C PHE A 506 1.61 3.13 14.22
N ARG A 507 2.65 3.85 13.75
CA ARG A 507 2.51 5.12 13.05
C ARG A 507 3.18 5.03 11.67
N LEU A 508 2.45 5.38 10.62
CA LEU A 508 2.97 5.47 9.26
C LEU A 508 3.20 6.94 8.92
N ARG A 509 4.47 7.32 8.84
CA ARG A 509 4.90 8.69 8.51
C ARG A 509 5.11 8.82 7.01
N ILE A 510 4.08 9.21 6.28
CA ILE A 510 4.06 9.17 4.82
C ILE A 510 5.14 10.09 4.22
N GLY A 511 5.36 11.28 4.78
CA GLY A 511 6.42 12.18 4.31
C GLY A 511 7.82 11.59 4.45
N LEU A 512 8.12 10.92 5.57
CA LEU A 512 9.41 10.23 5.75
C LEU A 512 9.54 9.02 4.82
N ILE A 513 8.45 8.30 4.55
CA ILE A 513 8.45 7.20 3.57
C ILE A 513 8.84 7.72 2.19
N ILE A 514 8.26 8.84 1.74
CA ILE A 514 8.59 9.48 0.46
C ILE A 514 10.07 9.92 0.44
N GLN A 515 10.55 10.55 1.51
CA GLN A 515 11.95 10.97 1.61
C GLN A 515 12.91 9.78 1.54
N VAL A 516 12.58 8.68 2.21
CA VAL A 516 13.33 7.42 2.14
C VAL A 516 13.33 6.88 0.72
N MET A 517 12.18 6.84 0.03
CA MET A 517 12.10 6.39 -1.36
C MET A 517 13.01 7.22 -2.28
N ALA A 518 13.00 8.55 -2.16
CA ALA A 518 13.88 9.43 -2.93
C ALA A 518 15.37 9.19 -2.61
N THR A 519 15.72 9.07 -1.34
CA THR A 519 17.10 8.83 -0.90
C THR A 519 17.62 7.47 -1.39
N GLU A 520 16.74 6.46 -1.41
CA GLU A 520 17.06 5.12 -1.88
C GLU A 520 17.25 5.06 -3.39
N LEU A 521 16.47 5.84 -4.15
CA LEU A 521 16.71 6.03 -5.58
C LEU A 521 18.04 6.77 -5.83
N ALA A 522 18.33 7.84 -5.08
CA ALA A 522 19.59 8.58 -5.20
C ALA A 522 20.81 7.67 -5.02
N HIS A 523 20.77 6.82 -3.99
CA HIS A 523 21.82 5.86 -3.71
C HIS A 523 21.93 4.80 -4.82
N SER A 524 20.81 4.21 -5.22
CA SER A 524 20.79 3.11 -6.19
C SER A 524 21.22 3.58 -7.60
N LEU A 525 20.82 4.79 -7.99
CA LEU A 525 21.16 5.40 -9.28
C LEU A 525 22.48 6.18 -9.26
N ARG A 526 23.09 6.36 -8.08
CA ARG A 526 24.28 7.20 -7.85
C ARG A 526 24.13 8.61 -8.43
N CYS A 527 22.97 9.21 -8.19
CA CYS A 527 22.64 10.55 -8.69
C CYS A 527 22.47 11.57 -7.56
N SER A 528 22.34 12.85 -7.92
CA SER A 528 22.02 13.91 -6.96
C SER A 528 20.62 13.72 -6.35
N ALA A 529 20.36 14.37 -5.21
CA ALA A 529 19.05 14.30 -4.55
C ALA A 529 17.92 14.93 -5.39
N GLU A 530 18.24 15.96 -6.18
CA GLU A 530 17.31 16.62 -7.10
C GLU A 530 16.94 15.67 -8.25
N GLU A 531 17.93 15.08 -8.92
CA GLU A 531 17.69 14.07 -9.96
C GLU A 531 16.93 12.85 -9.45
N ALA A 532 17.17 12.44 -8.21
CA ALA A 532 16.47 11.32 -7.60
C ALA A 532 15.00 11.63 -7.30
N THR A 533 14.73 12.87 -6.88
CA THR A 533 13.36 13.35 -6.64
C THR A 533 12.60 13.44 -7.96
N ASP A 534 13.21 13.99 -9.00
CA ASP A 534 12.61 14.01 -10.34
C ASP A 534 12.38 12.59 -10.89
N SER A 535 13.37 11.70 -10.71
CA SER A 535 13.25 10.28 -11.05
C SER A 535 12.08 9.61 -10.30
N LEU A 536 11.90 9.92 -9.01
CA LEU A 536 10.78 9.42 -8.20
C LEU A 536 9.43 9.90 -8.76
N MET A 537 9.32 11.19 -9.06
CA MET A 537 8.10 11.79 -9.61
C MET A 537 7.73 11.25 -10.98
N ASN A 538 8.71 10.79 -11.76
CA ASN A 538 8.51 10.19 -13.07
C ASN A 538 8.29 8.66 -13.05
N LEU A 539 8.24 8.02 -11.87
CA LEU A 539 7.86 6.60 -11.80
C LEU A 539 6.39 6.38 -12.14
N SER A 540 6.09 5.31 -12.87
CA SER A 540 4.71 4.87 -13.06
C SER A 540 4.07 4.46 -11.73
N PRO A 541 2.72 4.51 -11.61
CA PRO A 541 2.00 4.06 -10.43
C PRO A 541 2.43 2.67 -9.91
N SER A 542 2.59 1.69 -10.81
CA SER A 542 3.03 0.34 -10.42
C SER A 542 4.50 0.31 -9.96
N ALA A 543 5.39 1.08 -10.61
CA ALA A 543 6.79 1.18 -10.20
C ALA A 543 6.93 1.85 -8.84
N MET A 544 6.18 2.94 -8.60
CA MET A 544 6.09 3.63 -7.30
C MET A 544 5.60 2.68 -6.21
N LYS A 545 4.51 1.94 -6.47
CA LYS A 545 3.96 0.94 -5.55
C LYS A 545 4.95 -0.20 -5.27
N ASN A 546 5.71 -0.65 -6.27
CA ASN A 546 6.73 -1.69 -6.09
C ASN A 546 7.92 -1.19 -5.27
N LEU A 547 8.40 0.03 -5.53
CA LEU A 547 9.43 0.67 -4.72
C LEU A 547 9.00 0.72 -3.25
N LEU A 548 7.77 1.17 -2.99
CA LEU A 548 7.19 1.20 -1.65
C LEU A 548 7.20 -0.19 -0.99
N HIS A 549 6.83 -1.25 -1.71
CA HIS A 549 6.91 -2.61 -1.18
C HIS A 549 8.33 -3.04 -0.83
N HIS A 550 9.33 -2.68 -1.65
CA HIS A 550 10.71 -2.99 -1.33
C HIS A 550 11.20 -2.26 -0.07
N ILE A 551 10.84 -0.98 0.10
CA ILE A 551 11.10 -0.21 1.32
C ILE A 551 10.42 -0.85 2.54
N LEU A 552 9.14 -1.21 2.41
CA LEU A 552 8.38 -1.82 3.51
C LEU A 552 8.79 -3.27 3.81
N SER A 553 9.21 -4.05 2.83
CA SER A 553 9.71 -5.41 3.10
C SER A 553 11.14 -5.39 3.67
N GLY A 554 11.88 -4.30 3.43
CA GLY A 554 13.29 -4.17 3.81
C GLY A 554 14.19 -5.21 3.13
N LYS A 555 13.70 -5.83 2.05
CA LYS A 555 14.50 -6.69 1.17
C LYS A 555 15.41 -5.83 0.30
N GLU A 556 16.53 -6.40 -0.10
CA GLU A 556 17.42 -5.74 -1.06
C GLU A 556 16.80 -5.76 -2.45
N PHE A 557 17.00 -4.67 -3.19
CA PHE A 557 16.50 -4.49 -4.54
C PHE A 557 17.51 -3.68 -5.35
N GLY A 558 17.60 -3.99 -6.63
CA GLY A 558 18.42 -3.27 -7.58
C GLY A 558 17.55 -2.29 -8.36
N VAL A 559 18.10 -1.12 -8.67
CA VAL A 559 17.47 -0.13 -9.52
C VAL A 559 18.41 0.12 -10.69
N GLU A 560 17.94 -0.12 -11.90
CA GLU A 560 18.71 0.10 -13.12
C GLU A 560 17.94 1.05 -14.04
N ARG A 561 18.66 2.05 -14.60
CA ARG A 561 18.15 2.85 -15.71
C ARG A 561 18.15 1.95 -16.95
N SER A 562 16.96 1.57 -17.41
CA SER A 562 16.82 0.83 -18.66
C SER A 562 17.05 1.79 -19.82
N VAL A 563 18.25 1.76 -20.40
CA VAL A 563 18.50 2.38 -21.70
C VAL A 563 18.02 1.40 -22.77
N ARG A 564 16.74 1.46 -23.15
CA ARG A 564 16.30 0.84 -24.40
C ARG A 564 16.69 1.79 -25.55
N PRO A 565 17.47 1.33 -26.55
CA PRO A 565 17.81 2.15 -27.69
C PRO A 565 16.66 2.14 -28.71
N THR A 566 15.54 2.77 -28.37
CA THR A 566 14.47 3.14 -29.30
C THR A 566 13.69 4.29 -28.67
N ASP A 567 13.75 5.45 -29.33
CA ASP A 567 13.03 6.71 -29.11
C ASP A 567 13.38 7.55 -27.86
N SER A 568 14.13 8.62 -28.13
CA SER A 568 14.73 9.59 -27.21
C SER A 568 13.77 10.61 -26.57
N ASN A 569 12.46 10.33 -26.53
CA ASN A 569 11.44 11.23 -25.96
C ASN A 569 10.78 10.69 -24.68
N VAL A 570 11.22 9.54 -24.18
CA VAL A 570 10.69 8.92 -22.95
C VAL A 570 11.77 8.99 -21.87
N SER A 571 11.45 9.61 -20.72
CA SER A 571 12.32 9.58 -19.53
C SER A 571 12.82 8.16 -19.27
N PRO A 572 14.12 7.97 -18.98
CA PRO A 572 14.72 6.64 -18.92
C PRO A 572 13.92 5.74 -17.97
N ALA A 573 13.35 4.66 -18.52
CA ALA A 573 12.50 3.77 -17.74
C ALA A 573 13.30 3.18 -16.57
N ILE A 574 12.91 3.49 -15.34
CA ILE A 574 13.53 2.95 -14.14
C ILE A 574 12.96 1.56 -13.91
N SER A 575 13.82 0.56 -13.98
CA SER A 575 13.46 -0.83 -13.69
C SER A 575 13.91 -1.21 -12.28
N ILE A 576 12.97 -1.69 -11.47
CA ILE A 576 13.21 -2.12 -10.09
C ILE A 576 13.11 -3.63 -10.06
N HIS A 577 14.21 -4.31 -9.70
CA HIS A 577 14.27 -5.76 -9.66
C HIS A 577 14.65 -6.24 -8.25
N GLU A 578 14.01 -7.33 -7.80
CA GLU A 578 14.45 -8.03 -6.59
C GLU A 578 15.81 -8.68 -6.89
N ILE A 579 16.85 -8.33 -6.13
CA ILE A 579 18.14 -9.01 -6.22
C ILE A 579 17.94 -10.36 -5.52
N GLY A 580 18.01 -11.45 -6.29
CA GLY A 580 17.89 -12.81 -5.77
C GLY A 580 18.85 -13.04 -4.59
N ALA A 581 18.44 -13.91 -3.65
CA ALA A 581 19.07 -14.12 -2.35
C ALA A 581 20.60 -14.36 -2.38
N VAL A 582 21.37 -13.28 -2.41
CA VAL A 582 22.81 -13.26 -2.11
C VAL A 582 22.98 -12.36 -0.89
N GLY A 583 22.67 -12.91 0.29
CA GLY A 583 22.91 -12.21 1.56
C GLY A 583 21.66 -11.78 2.33
N ALA A 584 20.46 -12.26 1.97
CA ALA A 584 19.31 -12.16 2.86
C ALA A 584 19.60 -12.93 4.16
N THR A 585 20.05 -12.23 5.21
CA THR A 585 19.85 -12.72 6.57
C THR A 585 18.35 -12.92 6.70
N LYS A 586 17.90 -14.18 6.72
CA LYS A 586 16.52 -14.53 7.06
C LYS A 586 16.19 -13.87 8.40
N THR A 587 15.55 -12.71 8.36
CA THR A 587 14.99 -12.04 9.53
C THR A 587 13.67 -12.70 9.89
N GLU A 588 13.70 -14.00 10.15
CA GLU A 588 12.66 -14.70 10.88
C GLU A 588 13.32 -15.83 11.66
N ARG A 589 13.34 -15.66 13.00
CA ARG A 589 13.64 -16.67 14.01
C ARG A 589 14.96 -17.43 13.82
N THR A 590 16.06 -16.98 14.45
CA THR A 590 17.03 -17.90 15.13
C THR A 590 18.26 -17.23 15.79
N GLY A 591 18.50 -15.91 15.67
CA GLY A 591 19.75 -15.31 16.17
C GLY A 591 20.00 -15.38 17.70
N ILE A 592 18.96 -15.47 18.52
CA ILE A 592 19.10 -15.40 20.00
C ILE A 592 19.19 -16.79 20.65
N MET A 593 18.74 -17.87 19.99
CA MET A 593 18.84 -19.23 20.56
C MET A 593 20.24 -19.83 20.41
N GLN A 594 21.03 -19.38 19.43
CA GLN A 594 22.37 -19.90 19.16
C GLN A 594 23.41 -19.42 20.19
N LEU A 595 23.23 -18.21 20.75
CA LEU A 595 24.04 -17.70 21.87
C LEU A 595 23.83 -18.50 23.16
N LYS A 596 22.64 -19.08 23.36
CA LYS A 596 22.32 -19.88 24.56
C LYS A 596 22.88 -21.30 24.48
N SER A 597 23.13 -21.84 23.27
CA SER A 597 23.80 -23.12 23.07
C SER A 597 25.32 -23.01 23.18
N GLU A 598 25.92 -21.89 22.75
CA GLU A 598 27.37 -21.71 22.77
C GLU A 598 27.92 -21.44 24.19
N ILE A 599 27.12 -20.87 25.09
CA ILE A 599 27.49 -20.67 26.51
C ILE A 599 27.42 -21.98 27.32
N LYS A 600 26.76 -23.03 26.81
CA LYS A 600 26.64 -24.33 27.49
C LYS A 600 27.73 -25.35 27.13
N GLN A 601 28.62 -25.05 26.18
CA GLN A 601 29.70 -25.96 25.73
C GLN A 601 31.09 -25.62 26.30
N SER A 602 31.17 -25.03 27.48
CA SER A 602 32.41 -24.91 28.24
C SER A 602 32.31 -25.70 29.55
N ASN A 603 32.30 -27.03 29.47
CA ASN A 603 32.71 -27.90 30.58
C ASN A 603 33.01 -29.32 30.08
N GLY A 604 34.29 -29.69 30.06
CA GLY A 604 34.80 -31.03 29.74
C GLY A 604 36.26 -30.97 29.33
N GLY A 605 37.17 -31.42 30.21
CA GLY A 605 38.60 -31.07 30.17
C GLY A 605 39.59 -32.05 29.52
N HIS A 606 40.81 -31.49 29.36
CA HIS A 606 42.18 -32.06 29.35
C HIS A 606 42.66 -33.01 28.20
N PRO A 607 43.99 -33.19 27.96
CA PRO A 607 45.06 -32.17 27.82
C PRO A 607 46.25 -32.52 26.83
N LEU A 608 47.22 -31.59 26.74
CA LEU A 608 48.69 -31.69 26.47
C LEU A 608 49.31 -31.57 25.05
N GLY A 609 50.35 -30.71 24.98
CA GLY A 609 51.45 -30.66 24.01
C GLY A 609 51.71 -29.27 23.38
N ILE A 610 52.14 -28.24 24.13
CA ILE A 610 53.53 -27.71 24.27
C ILE A 610 54.37 -27.75 22.98
N ASP A 611 54.58 -26.58 22.34
CA ASP A 611 55.91 -25.95 22.24
C ASP A 611 55.82 -24.47 21.76
N LEU A 612 56.81 -23.68 22.19
CA LEU A 612 56.82 -22.23 22.36
C LEU A 612 57.84 -21.53 21.43
N MET A 613 57.58 -20.25 21.12
CA MET A 613 58.51 -19.14 20.74
C MET A 613 58.98 -18.95 19.27
N SER A 614 58.30 -18.01 18.56
CA SER A 614 58.70 -16.64 18.10
C SER A 614 60.13 -16.33 17.57
N PRO A 615 60.40 -15.11 17.01
CA PRO A 615 59.97 -14.54 15.71
C PRO A 615 61.15 -13.87 14.94
N SER A 616 61.06 -13.55 13.64
CA SER A 616 61.87 -12.47 12.99
C SER A 616 61.47 -12.15 11.55
N PHE A 617 61.78 -10.89 11.18
CA PHE A 617 61.24 -10.01 10.14
C PHE A 617 62.02 -10.00 8.79
N LEU A 618 61.33 -9.53 7.73
CA LEU A 618 61.74 -8.65 6.59
C LEU A 618 62.65 -9.15 5.42
N SER A 619 62.02 -9.29 4.23
CA SER A 619 62.34 -8.72 2.87
C SER A 619 63.67 -9.07 2.13
N PRO A 620 63.90 -8.71 0.83
CA PRO A 620 63.05 -8.66 -0.40
C PRO A 620 63.72 -9.22 -1.72
N GLY A 621 62.94 -9.82 -2.65
CA GLY A 621 63.15 -9.96 -4.14
C GLY A 621 64.38 -10.73 -4.70
N PRO A 622 64.51 -11.01 -6.04
CA PRO A 622 63.59 -10.79 -7.18
C PRO A 622 63.44 -11.97 -8.20
N SER A 623 62.37 -11.88 -9.02
CA SER A 623 62.19 -12.30 -10.44
C SER A 623 62.73 -13.64 -11.00
N VAL A 624 61.82 -14.52 -11.45
CA VAL A 624 61.88 -15.22 -12.77
C VAL A 624 60.44 -15.53 -13.23
N ALA A 625 60.05 -15.07 -14.42
CA ALA A 625 58.92 -15.60 -15.18
C ALA A 625 59.46 -16.60 -16.22
N PRO A 626 58.66 -17.61 -16.62
CA PRO A 626 58.17 -17.57 -18.01
C PRO A 626 56.72 -18.07 -18.21
N SER A 627 55.98 -17.27 -18.98
CA SER A 627 55.35 -17.61 -20.27
C SER A 627 54.30 -18.74 -20.41
N ILE A 628 53.08 -18.27 -20.73
CA ILE A 628 52.15 -18.70 -21.81
C ILE A 628 51.12 -19.81 -21.50
N GLY A 629 49.83 -19.42 -21.53
CA GLY A 629 48.70 -20.34 -21.82
C GLY A 629 47.29 -19.92 -21.36
N SER A 630 46.67 -18.96 -22.05
CA SER A 630 45.21 -18.80 -22.30
C SER A 630 44.16 -18.53 -21.18
N PHE A 631 43.16 -17.73 -21.59
CA PHE A 631 41.81 -17.42 -21.04
C PHE A 631 41.65 -16.11 -20.24
N PRO A 632 40.90 -15.10 -20.75
CA PRO A 632 40.49 -13.95 -19.95
C PRO A 632 39.29 -14.33 -19.08
N SER A 633 39.53 -14.57 -17.80
CA SER A 633 38.48 -14.60 -16.77
C SER A 633 38.16 -13.17 -16.36
N ALA A 634 37.17 -12.56 -17.02
CA ALA A 634 36.59 -11.27 -16.63
C ALA A 634 35.56 -11.46 -15.50
N TYR A 635 35.96 -12.05 -14.38
CA TYR A 635 35.20 -12.04 -13.13
C TYR A 635 36.18 -12.13 -11.97
N GLY A 636 36.39 -11.01 -11.28
CA GLY A 636 37.29 -10.99 -10.13
C GLY A 636 37.60 -9.62 -9.55
N GLN A 637 36.66 -8.67 -9.56
CA GLN A 637 36.84 -7.39 -8.85
C GLN A 637 35.51 -6.63 -8.65
N GLN A 638 34.49 -7.26 -8.08
CA GLN A 638 33.25 -6.57 -7.70
C GLN A 638 32.70 -6.90 -6.30
N THR A 639 33.22 -7.91 -5.59
CA THR A 639 32.57 -8.42 -4.38
C THR A 639 32.91 -7.70 -3.07
N SER A 640 33.91 -6.82 -3.01
CA SER A 640 34.31 -6.15 -1.75
C SER A 640 33.75 -4.73 -1.57
N LYS A 641 33.39 -4.02 -2.64
CA LYS A 641 32.82 -2.66 -2.54
C LYS A 641 31.31 -2.62 -2.34
N ASP A 642 30.59 -3.68 -2.71
CA ASP A 642 29.11 -3.71 -2.64
C ASP A 642 28.55 -4.05 -1.24
N ARG A 643 29.40 -4.31 -0.23
CA ARG A 643 28.97 -4.65 1.14
C ARG A 643 29.05 -3.49 2.13
N GLN A 644 29.69 -2.39 1.77
CA GLN A 644 29.84 -1.22 2.63
C GLN A 644 28.56 -0.36 2.55
N GLY A 645 28.00 0.01 3.70
CA GLY A 645 26.78 0.80 3.85
C GLY A 645 25.50 -0.02 4.01
N GLN A 646 25.55 -1.36 3.94
CA GLN A 646 24.38 -2.23 3.97
C GLN A 646 23.60 -2.12 5.31
N TRP A 647 24.31 -2.13 6.44
CA TRP A 647 23.66 -2.07 7.75
C TRP A 647 23.27 -0.65 8.11
N GLN A 648 24.06 0.34 7.73
CA GLN A 648 23.71 1.74 7.91
C GLN A 648 22.42 2.07 7.16
N ARG A 649 22.31 1.62 5.91
CA ARG A 649 21.09 1.71 5.11
C ARG A 649 19.91 1.03 5.80
N ARG A 650 20.07 -0.22 6.26
CA ARG A 650 19.00 -0.96 6.95
C ARG A 650 18.51 -0.22 8.20
N ARG A 651 19.42 0.35 8.99
CA ARG A 651 19.09 1.16 10.18
C ARG A 651 18.38 2.45 9.81
N ARG A 652 18.78 3.13 8.73
CA ARG A 652 18.10 4.31 8.20
C ARG A 652 16.65 4.00 7.83
N LEU A 653 16.42 2.90 7.10
CA LEU A 653 15.10 2.44 6.70
C LEU A 653 14.22 2.11 7.93
N ASP A 654 14.70 1.22 8.79
CA ASP A 654 13.92 0.78 9.95
C ASP A 654 13.68 1.93 10.94
N GLY A 655 14.66 2.82 11.13
CA GLY A 655 14.52 4.01 11.96
C GLY A 655 13.50 5.01 11.40
N ALA A 656 13.50 5.28 10.10
CA ALA A 656 12.55 6.19 9.46
C ALA A 656 11.11 5.64 9.48
N LEU A 657 10.97 4.31 9.37
CA LEU A 657 9.70 3.59 9.44
C LEU A 657 9.23 3.28 10.88
N ASN A 658 10.01 3.65 11.90
CA ASN A 658 9.79 3.26 13.30
C ASN A 658 9.58 1.74 13.48
N ARG A 659 10.31 0.94 12.70
CA ARG A 659 10.22 -0.51 12.75
C ARG A 659 11.05 -1.06 13.91
N VAL A 660 10.38 -1.80 14.77
CA VAL A 660 10.99 -2.52 15.89
C VAL A 660 10.73 -4.03 15.80
N PRO A 661 11.52 -4.89 16.46
CA PRO A 661 11.28 -6.33 16.44
C PRO A 661 9.96 -6.74 17.10
N VAL A 662 9.40 -7.88 16.67
CA VAL A 662 8.16 -8.44 17.22
C VAL A 662 8.21 -8.59 18.75
N GLY A 663 7.20 -8.05 19.43
CA GLY A 663 7.11 -8.04 20.88
C GLY A 663 8.06 -7.06 21.58
N PHE A 664 8.68 -6.12 20.85
CA PHE A 664 9.56 -5.09 21.43
C PHE A 664 8.88 -4.35 22.58
N TYR A 665 7.69 -3.78 22.35
CA TYR A 665 6.98 -3.01 23.38
C TYR A 665 6.67 -3.83 24.63
N GLN A 666 6.23 -5.08 24.46
CA GLN A 666 5.99 -5.99 25.60
C GLN A 666 7.27 -6.24 26.42
N LYS A 667 8.43 -6.26 25.77
CA LYS A 667 9.72 -6.40 26.47
C LYS A 667 10.14 -5.10 27.15
N VAL A 668 9.95 -3.95 26.52
CA VAL A 668 10.18 -2.63 27.13
C VAL A 668 9.35 -2.48 28.41
N TRP A 669 8.10 -2.94 28.39
CA TRP A 669 7.24 -2.99 29.57
C TRP A 669 7.89 -3.74 30.73
N LYS A 670 8.44 -4.93 30.47
CA LYS A 670 9.13 -5.74 31.49
C LYS A 670 10.38 -5.05 32.03
N VAL A 671 11.12 -4.33 31.17
CA VAL A 671 12.28 -3.55 31.60
C VAL A 671 11.84 -2.44 32.56
N LEU A 672 10.78 -1.69 32.23
CA LEU A 672 10.26 -0.62 33.08
C LEU A 672 9.71 -1.10 34.42
N GLN A 673 9.32 -2.38 34.55
CA GLN A 673 8.95 -2.96 35.84
C GLN A 673 10.16 -3.13 36.78
N LYS A 674 11.38 -3.10 36.23
CA LYS A 674 12.63 -3.32 36.97
C LYS A 674 13.46 -2.06 37.15
N CYS A 675 13.14 -0.93 36.51
CA CYS A 675 13.88 0.33 36.65
C CYS A 675 12.93 1.49 36.99
N HIS A 676 13.45 2.67 37.36
CA HIS A 676 12.60 3.85 37.60
C HIS A 676 12.09 4.48 36.30
N GLY A 677 12.80 4.26 35.19
CA GLY A 677 12.43 4.71 33.85
C GLY A 677 13.56 4.50 32.85
N LEU A 678 13.26 4.71 31.57
CA LEU A 678 14.23 4.75 30.48
C LEU A 678 14.36 6.18 29.99
N SER A 679 15.57 6.74 29.97
CA SER A 679 15.84 8.03 29.35
C SER A 679 16.33 7.83 27.91
N VAL A 680 15.82 8.65 26.99
CA VAL A 680 16.29 8.78 25.61
C VAL A 680 16.43 10.27 25.32
N GLU A 681 17.65 10.75 25.08
CA GLU A 681 17.95 12.16 24.80
C GLU A 681 17.33 13.13 25.83
N GLY A 682 17.43 12.78 27.12
CA GLY A 682 16.88 13.56 28.23
C GLY A 682 15.36 13.43 28.45
N PHE A 683 14.64 12.73 27.58
CA PHE A 683 13.22 12.41 27.77
C PHE A 683 13.06 11.08 28.50
N VAL A 684 12.38 11.09 29.64
CA VAL A 684 12.19 9.91 30.48
C VAL A 684 10.85 9.26 30.20
N LEU A 685 10.88 7.98 29.87
CA LEU A 685 9.75 7.06 29.92
C LEU A 685 9.67 6.47 31.34
N PRO A 686 8.75 6.92 32.20
CA PRO A 686 8.75 6.56 33.61
C PRO A 686 8.17 5.15 33.83
N SER A 687 8.60 4.50 34.91
CA SER A 687 8.03 3.23 35.36
C SER A 687 6.57 3.34 35.79
N SER A 688 6.07 4.52 36.15
CA SER A 688 4.65 4.75 36.47
C SER A 688 3.73 4.41 35.30
N THR A 689 4.20 4.53 34.05
CA THR A 689 3.47 4.09 32.86
C THR A 689 3.10 2.60 32.97
N THR A 690 3.90 1.78 33.66
CA THR A 690 3.60 0.37 33.89
C THR A 690 2.43 0.09 34.83
N ARG A 691 2.01 1.10 35.59
CA ARG A 691 0.87 1.03 36.52
C ARG A 691 -0.42 1.53 35.87
N GLU A 692 -0.31 2.36 34.84
CA GLU A 692 -1.43 3.03 34.19
C GLU A 692 -1.92 2.34 32.91
N MET A 693 -1.09 1.50 32.30
CA MET A 693 -1.36 0.85 31.01
C MET A 693 -1.15 -0.66 31.11
N THR A 694 -1.25 -1.40 30.00
CA THR A 694 -0.86 -2.82 29.94
C THR A 694 0.13 -3.08 28.80
N PRO A 695 0.94 -4.16 28.85
CA PRO A 695 1.97 -4.43 27.83
C PRO A 695 1.43 -4.67 26.42
N GLY A 696 0.14 -5.01 26.30
CA GLY A 696 -0.53 -5.23 25.01
C GLY A 696 -1.30 -4.01 24.49
N GLU A 697 -1.35 -2.91 25.25
CA GLU A 697 -2.06 -1.71 24.84
C GLU A 697 -1.28 -0.88 23.81
N ILE A 698 -2.00 -0.40 22.79
CA ILE A 698 -1.44 0.49 21.77
C ILE A 698 -1.01 1.82 22.39
N LYS A 699 -1.73 2.31 23.41
CA LYS A 699 -1.40 3.55 24.10
C LYS A 699 0.01 3.52 24.69
N PHE A 700 0.42 2.38 25.27
CA PHE A 700 1.78 2.20 25.74
C PHE A 700 2.78 2.21 24.58
N SER A 701 2.50 1.47 23.51
CA SER A 701 3.37 1.38 22.34
C SER A 701 3.59 2.76 21.67
N VAL A 702 2.52 3.54 21.53
CA VAL A 702 2.57 4.92 21.00
C VAL A 702 3.35 5.84 21.94
N HIS A 703 3.26 5.66 23.26
CA HIS A 703 4.04 6.45 24.22
C HIS A 703 5.55 6.16 24.11
N VAL A 704 5.93 4.89 24.02
CA VAL A 704 7.32 4.47 23.75
C VAL A 704 7.81 5.06 22.43
N GLU A 705 7.00 4.97 21.38
CA GLU A 705 7.34 5.51 20.06
C GLU A 705 7.48 7.05 20.10
N SER A 706 6.65 7.75 20.86
CA SER A 706 6.75 9.21 21.03
C SER A 706 8.09 9.64 21.64
N VAL A 707 8.63 8.85 22.57
CA VAL A 707 9.96 9.08 23.16
C VAL A 707 11.06 8.81 22.13
N LEU A 708 11.01 7.68 21.41
CA LEU A 708 12.00 7.36 20.36
C LEU A 708 11.97 8.35 19.18
N ASN A 709 10.80 8.89 18.86
CA ASN A 709 10.61 9.87 17.79
C ASN A 709 11.26 11.24 18.08
N ARG A 710 11.70 11.50 19.32
CA ARG A 710 12.48 12.71 19.65
C ARG A 710 13.86 12.70 19.00
N VAL A 711 14.37 11.52 18.66
CA VAL A 711 15.66 11.34 18.02
C VAL A 711 15.50 11.61 16.52
N PRO A 712 16.11 12.68 15.95
CA PRO A 712 15.86 13.07 14.57
C PRO A 712 16.55 12.14 13.56
N GLN A 713 17.73 11.61 13.87
CA GLN A 713 18.47 10.73 12.97
C GLN A 713 17.92 9.29 13.05
N PRO A 714 17.46 8.69 11.92
CA PRO A 714 16.86 7.37 11.94
C PRO A 714 17.86 6.25 12.29
N GLU A 715 19.12 6.33 11.87
CA GLU A 715 20.15 5.34 12.17
C GLU A 715 20.49 5.31 13.66
N TYR A 716 20.59 6.51 14.28
CA TYR A 716 20.82 6.65 15.72
C TYR A 716 19.63 6.15 16.52
N ARG A 717 18.40 6.49 16.10
CA ARG A 717 17.17 5.94 16.67
C ARG A 717 17.20 4.40 16.69
N GLN A 718 17.69 3.77 15.62
CA GLN A 718 17.77 2.32 15.56
C GLN A 718 18.85 1.72 16.47
N LEU A 719 20.00 2.38 16.68
CA LEU A 719 20.97 1.96 17.70
C LEU A 719 20.39 2.04 19.12
N LEU A 720 19.55 3.05 19.41
CA LEU A 720 18.85 3.14 20.69
C LEU A 720 17.83 2.00 20.86
N VAL A 721 17.12 1.61 19.80
CA VAL A 721 16.25 0.42 19.80
C VAL A 721 17.05 -0.85 20.07
N GLU A 722 18.21 -1.02 19.43
CA GLU A 722 19.15 -2.13 19.70
C GLU A 722 19.65 -2.14 21.15
N ALA A 723 20.00 -0.98 21.71
CA ALA A 723 20.41 -0.84 23.10
C ALA A 723 19.29 -1.23 24.08
N ILE A 724 18.05 -0.80 23.81
CA ILE A 724 16.88 -1.19 24.59
C ILE A 724 16.66 -2.70 24.50
N LEU A 725 16.83 -3.31 23.31
CA LEU A 725 16.72 -4.76 23.15
C LEU A 725 17.76 -5.51 24.00
N VAL A 726 18.99 -5.02 24.10
CA VAL A 726 20.00 -5.59 25.01
C VAL A 726 19.53 -5.52 26.46
N LEU A 727 18.99 -4.39 26.90
CA LEU A 727 18.42 -4.25 28.25
C LEU A 727 17.28 -5.23 28.50
N THR A 728 16.49 -5.58 27.48
CA THR A 728 15.44 -6.60 27.63
C THR A 728 16.00 -7.99 27.91
N MET A 729 17.17 -8.33 27.36
CA MET A 729 17.84 -9.61 27.66
C MET A 729 18.33 -9.65 29.12
N MET A 730 18.79 -8.51 29.65
CA MET A 730 19.16 -8.39 31.07
C MET A 730 17.94 -8.43 31.99
N ALA A 731 16.81 -7.88 31.56
CA ALA A 731 15.57 -7.93 32.32
C ALA A 731 14.97 -9.34 32.43
N ASP A 732 15.36 -10.29 31.58
CA ASP A 732 14.99 -11.71 31.74
C ASP A 732 15.81 -12.43 32.83
N ILE A 733 16.89 -11.80 33.34
CA ILE A 733 17.65 -12.30 34.50
C ILE A 733 16.86 -12.01 35.79
N GLU A 734 16.92 -12.91 36.77
CA GLU A 734 16.24 -12.82 38.08
C GLU A 734 16.83 -11.72 39.00
N ILE A 735 16.90 -10.48 38.51
CA ILE A 735 17.24 -9.30 39.31
C ILE A 735 15.93 -8.62 39.72
N HIS A 736 15.78 -8.33 41.03
CA HIS A 736 14.58 -7.74 41.62
C HIS A 736 14.36 -6.26 41.24
N SER A 737 15.44 -5.48 41.08
CA SER A 737 15.38 -4.08 40.63
C SER A 737 16.76 -3.59 40.17
N ILE A 738 16.78 -2.82 39.08
CA ILE A 738 17.92 -2.04 38.56
C ILE A 738 17.95 -0.65 39.21
N GLY A 739 16.87 -0.22 39.87
CA GLY A 739 16.89 0.84 40.89
C GLY A 739 17.12 2.28 40.44
N SER A 740 17.39 2.57 39.16
CA SER A 740 17.63 3.93 38.67
C SER A 740 16.93 4.23 37.32
N ILE A 741 17.03 5.48 36.85
CA ILE A 741 16.68 5.83 35.47
C ILE A 741 17.86 5.42 34.59
N ILE A 742 17.61 4.54 33.62
CA ILE A 742 18.64 4.05 32.71
C ILE A 742 18.70 4.99 31.51
N ALA A 743 19.82 5.69 31.33
CA ALA A 743 20.05 6.53 30.17
C ALA A 743 20.54 5.68 28.98
N VAL A 744 19.66 5.46 28.00
CA VAL A 744 19.93 4.59 26.85
C VAL A 744 20.99 5.21 25.94
N GLU A 745 20.97 6.53 25.77
CA GLU A 745 21.97 7.30 25.03
C GLU A 745 23.39 7.06 25.57
N LYS A 746 23.56 7.00 26.89
CA LYS A 746 24.88 6.74 27.51
C LYS A 746 25.41 5.35 27.18
N ILE A 747 24.54 4.34 27.15
CA ILE A 747 24.92 2.97 26.77
C ILE A 747 25.45 2.95 25.33
N VAL A 748 24.77 3.65 24.41
CA VAL A 748 25.20 3.73 23.01
C VAL A 748 26.54 4.45 22.89
N HIS A 749 26.76 5.54 23.63
CA HIS A 749 28.06 6.24 23.64
C HIS A 749 29.19 5.39 24.22
N ILE A 750 28.97 4.70 25.33
CA ILE A 750 29.96 3.77 25.91
C ILE A 750 30.28 2.66 24.90
N ALA A 751 29.27 2.10 24.24
CA ALA A 751 29.47 1.08 23.20
C ALA A 751 30.30 1.62 22.03
N ASN A 752 30.05 2.86 21.61
CA ASN A 752 30.82 3.55 20.58
C ASN A 752 32.27 3.78 21.00
N ASP A 753 32.53 4.18 22.24
CA ASP A 753 33.90 4.38 22.74
C ASP A 753 34.66 3.05 22.81
N LEU A 754 34.02 1.96 23.27
CA LEU A 754 34.59 0.61 23.24
C LEU A 754 34.90 0.16 21.82
N PHE A 755 34.00 0.43 20.86
CA PHE A 755 34.22 0.12 19.45
C PHE A 755 35.41 0.90 18.89
N LEU A 756 35.47 2.21 19.13
CA LEU A 756 36.57 3.08 18.68
C LEU A 756 37.92 2.62 19.23
N GLN A 757 37.98 2.28 20.52
CA GLN A 757 39.21 1.76 21.14
C GLN A 757 39.66 0.45 20.48
N GLU A 758 38.73 -0.48 20.23
CA GLU A 758 39.07 -1.75 19.58
C GLU A 758 39.49 -1.54 18.11
N GLN A 759 38.84 -0.65 17.36
CA GLN A 759 39.25 -0.35 15.98
C GLN A 759 40.62 0.36 15.92
N LYS A 760 40.93 1.26 16.86
CA LYS A 760 42.25 1.89 16.96
C LYS A 760 43.36 0.88 17.26
N THR A 761 43.10 -0.09 18.14
CA THR A 761 44.10 -1.16 18.41
C THR A 761 44.30 -2.09 17.21
N LEU A 762 43.31 -2.21 16.32
CA LEU A 762 43.41 -2.94 15.06
C LEU A 762 44.02 -2.12 13.90
N GLY A 763 44.41 -0.87 14.15
CA GLY A 763 45.11 -0.02 13.18
C GLY A 763 44.21 0.83 12.28
N ALA A 764 42.94 1.06 12.64
CA ALA A 764 42.08 2.00 11.92
C ALA A 764 42.56 3.45 12.11
N ASP A 765 42.59 4.22 11.02
CA ASP A 765 42.95 5.64 11.04
C ASP A 765 41.78 6.55 11.50
N ASP A 766 42.08 7.79 11.86
CA ASP A 766 41.05 8.75 12.33
C ASP A 766 40.06 9.13 11.20
N THR A 767 40.42 8.93 9.93
CA THR A 767 39.52 9.13 8.79
C THR A 767 38.47 8.03 8.66
N MET A 768 38.83 6.78 8.93
CA MET A 768 37.92 5.63 9.00
C MET A 768 37.00 5.75 10.21
N LEU A 769 37.48 6.32 11.31
CA LEU A 769 36.74 6.50 12.56
C LEU A 769 35.98 7.84 12.63
N ALA A 770 35.62 8.40 11.48
CA ALA A 770 34.82 9.62 11.40
C ALA A 770 33.54 9.48 12.23
N LYS A 771 33.26 10.50 13.05
CA LYS A 771 32.05 10.60 13.86
C LYS A 771 31.01 11.43 13.15
N ASP A 772 29.76 10.99 13.22
CA ASP A 772 28.63 11.82 12.82
C ASP A 772 28.58 13.06 13.73
N PRO A 773 28.63 14.29 13.18
CA PRO A 773 28.66 15.51 13.98
C PRO A 773 27.40 15.70 14.84
N ALA A 774 26.27 15.11 14.45
CA ALA A 774 25.02 15.30 15.18
C ALA A 774 24.87 14.34 16.36
N SER A 775 25.20 13.06 16.18
CA SER A 775 25.08 12.03 17.23
C SER A 775 26.40 11.73 17.97
N GLY A 776 27.55 12.11 17.44
CA GLY A 776 28.86 11.76 17.99
C GLY A 776 29.26 10.28 17.85
N ILE A 777 28.46 9.49 17.12
CA ILE A 777 28.69 8.06 16.89
C ILE A 777 29.53 7.85 15.63
N CYS A 778 30.42 6.85 15.66
CA CYS A 778 31.25 6.48 14.54
C CYS A 778 30.41 5.94 13.37
N THR A 779 30.67 6.43 12.15
CA THR A 779 29.97 5.98 10.93
C THR A 779 30.13 4.48 10.67
N LEU A 780 31.30 3.91 10.99
CA LEU A 780 31.54 2.47 10.89
C LEU A 780 30.69 1.66 11.89
N LEU A 781 30.36 2.21 13.04
CA LEU A 781 29.46 1.53 13.99
C LEU A 781 28.04 1.46 13.41
N TYR A 782 27.59 2.52 12.73
CA TYR A 782 26.31 2.51 12.02
C TYR A 782 26.26 1.47 10.89
N ASP A 783 27.39 1.10 10.31
CA ASP A 783 27.47 0.08 9.27
C ASP A 783 27.91 -1.31 9.78
N SER A 784 28.09 -1.46 11.08
CA SER A 784 28.44 -2.75 11.68
C SER A 784 27.22 -3.65 11.80
N ALA A 785 27.37 -4.94 11.47
CA ALA A 785 26.30 -5.91 11.61
C ALA A 785 25.79 -6.00 13.07
N PRO A 786 24.52 -6.33 13.33
CA PRO A 786 24.04 -6.52 14.70
C PRO A 786 24.79 -7.61 15.46
N SER A 787 25.08 -8.73 14.80
CA SER A 787 25.75 -9.90 15.36
C SER A 787 27.20 -10.02 14.90
N GLY A 788 28.01 -10.74 15.67
CA GLY A 788 29.41 -11.05 15.35
C GLY A 788 30.38 -10.37 16.32
N ARG A 789 31.67 -10.69 16.17
CA ARG A 789 32.74 -10.19 17.07
C ARG A 789 32.77 -8.66 17.13
N PHE A 790 32.69 -8.02 15.97
CA PHE A 790 32.65 -6.56 15.82
C PHE A 790 31.22 -6.03 15.62
N GLY A 791 30.21 -6.81 15.99
CA GLY A 791 28.81 -6.42 15.81
C GLY A 791 28.30 -5.46 16.88
N THR A 792 27.32 -4.63 16.54
CA THR A 792 26.79 -3.60 17.46
C THR A 792 26.24 -4.20 18.75
N MET A 793 25.54 -5.34 18.69
CA MET A 793 24.98 -6.00 19.89
C MET A 793 26.08 -6.44 20.86
N THR A 794 27.29 -6.76 20.39
CA THR A 794 28.42 -7.14 21.25
C THR A 794 28.88 -5.95 22.09
N TYR A 795 29.07 -4.79 21.46
CA TYR A 795 29.47 -3.57 22.17
C TYR A 795 28.37 -3.03 23.06
N LEU A 796 27.12 -3.04 22.58
CA LEU A 796 25.96 -2.64 23.36
C LEU A 796 25.77 -3.54 24.59
N SER A 797 26.00 -4.86 24.46
CA SER A 797 25.95 -5.79 25.60
C SER A 797 27.04 -5.52 26.63
N LYS A 798 28.28 -5.29 26.19
CA LYS A 798 29.39 -4.90 27.08
C LYS A 798 29.08 -3.57 27.79
N ALA A 799 28.64 -2.57 27.04
CA ALA A 799 28.30 -1.25 27.57
C ALA A 799 27.14 -1.31 28.57
N ALA A 800 26.07 -2.05 28.26
CA ALA A 800 24.93 -2.21 29.14
C ALA A 800 25.32 -2.94 30.43
N ALA A 801 26.16 -3.98 30.35
CA ALA A 801 26.66 -4.68 31.54
C ALA A 801 27.50 -3.75 32.43
N THR A 802 28.46 -3.02 31.87
CA THR A 802 29.28 -2.05 32.61
C THR A 802 28.42 -0.96 33.24
N TYR A 803 27.47 -0.40 32.49
CA TYR A 803 26.60 0.68 32.96
C TYR A 803 25.65 0.23 34.08
N VAL A 804 25.03 -0.94 33.94
CA VAL A 804 24.10 -1.48 34.95
C VAL A 804 24.84 -1.91 36.21
N GLN A 805 26.09 -2.37 36.11
CA GLN A 805 26.91 -2.74 37.27
C GLN A 805 27.12 -1.56 38.23
N GLU A 806 27.15 -0.32 37.74
CA GLU A 806 27.23 0.88 38.59
C GLU A 806 26.00 1.09 39.49
N PHE A 807 24.84 0.53 39.11
CA PHE A 807 23.58 0.68 39.85
C PHE A 807 23.24 -0.52 40.74
N LEU A 808 23.93 -1.65 40.56
CA LEU A 808 23.79 -2.78 41.47
C LEU A 808 24.43 -2.41 42.81
N PRO A 809 23.78 -2.69 43.95
CA PRO A 809 24.37 -2.41 45.25
C PRO A 809 25.73 -3.12 45.33
N HIS A 810 26.79 -2.41 45.74
CA HIS A 810 28.17 -2.90 45.90
C HIS A 810 28.33 -4.02 46.97
N SER A 811 27.28 -4.73 47.30
CA SER A 811 27.21 -5.72 48.37
C SER A 811 26.86 -7.11 47.85
N ILE A 812 27.50 -7.58 46.77
CA ILE A 812 27.82 -9.01 46.60
C ILE A 812 29.25 -9.12 46.05
N CYS A 813 30.19 -9.05 47.00
CA CYS A 813 31.51 -9.68 47.05
C CYS A 813 32.29 -9.90 45.75
N ALA A 814 33.44 -9.22 45.67
CA ALA A 814 34.64 -9.77 45.08
C ALA A 814 34.98 -11.12 45.74
N MET A 815 34.57 -12.22 45.11
CA MET A 815 35.25 -13.52 45.17
C MET A 815 34.83 -14.36 43.95
N GLN A 816 35.50 -14.13 42.82
CA GLN A 816 36.18 -15.17 42.02
C GLN A 816 36.98 -14.53 40.90
#